data_AF-V6TP10-F1
#
_entry.id   AF-V6TP10-F1
#
_cell.length_a   1.000
_cell.length_b   1.000
_cell.length_c   1.000
_cell.angle_alpha   90.00
_cell.angle_beta   90.00
_cell.angle_gamma   90.00
#
_symmetry.space_group_name_H-M   'P 1'
#
loop_
_entity.id
_entity.type
_entity.pdbx_description
1 polymer ?
#
loop_
_entity_poly.entity_id
_entity_poly.type
_entity_poly.pdbx_seq_one_letter_code
_entity_poly.pdbx_strand_id
1 'polypeptide(L)'
;MLAIDLAAGALAADCSTSGTAKDYCAQGKCEMVGATEVCTQCATAGNVPIDGVCKTFGEATDKCQKTNGQNVDGTDRTCGKCLNAYFMFKGGCYQTGQQPGQAMCKTANAGKCTAAVETKEYFVPPGADASHDSIVSCGDTAGVTFGSGSNTNTYKGVGGCAKCDAPSPITESTGAQTAAATCTECATGFLHTSTGSTSCVAECPKGYFGHTSDAQKKTCQSCATANSLNPSVTGIEGCTSCTYTEGDSGTLTCSECNEGKKPSLDGLHCYDCTVGNCASCNSGGACQKCASGYILDGAVCTQQTCSTPDCKACTNPKAPSEACTACVSTHYLTPTSQCIADCAILSGYYGDADKTCKRCGVANCETCDAQGQCQTCSNGFYKDSTGACQKCDSSCKSCSRATNADCTECPSGKALKYGSDGTRGTCGEGCTTGTGQGACKTCGLTVEGTAYCSACSVDTEYPQNGVCSSATARTAATCKTNSVSNGACTSCSDGFFLMKGGCYETTRYPGKSVCTQVASGGNTCDSPAPGYKVENGNLVTCPEGCSACTTSTACDACADGYVKLSNAQTCTKCDASCLTCGTGASTCKVCASGYYKTASGSTCTSCESNSGDITGVKGCASCAAPTGSTGPVLCYLMKDSAADPLSSRPHAYVCTAARVTGIANPLLGASHGGRAPPRQ
;
A
#
# COMPACT_ATOMS: atom_id res chain seq x y z
N MET A 1 21.93 -8.14 -29.93
CA MET A 1 23.11 -8.16 -29.06
C MET A 1 23.59 -9.59 -29.00
N LEU A 2 24.85 -9.83 -29.40
CA LEU A 2 25.48 -11.16 -29.33
C LEU A 2 25.42 -11.67 -27.89
N ALA A 3 24.78 -12.82 -27.67
CA ALA A 3 24.92 -13.57 -26.43
C ALA A 3 26.31 -14.20 -26.43
N ILE A 4 27.17 -13.76 -25.52
CA ILE A 4 28.43 -14.43 -25.23
C ILE A 4 28.07 -15.62 -24.34
N ASP A 5 28.05 -16.82 -24.93
CA ASP A 5 28.01 -18.08 -24.18
C ASP A 5 29.31 -18.18 -23.36
N LEU A 6 29.28 -17.74 -22.10
CA LEU A 6 30.26 -18.16 -21.11
C LEU A 6 29.99 -19.64 -20.80
N ALA A 7 30.67 -20.52 -21.51
CA ALA A 7 30.90 -21.88 -21.03
C ALA A 7 31.63 -21.79 -19.69
N ALA A 8 30.89 -21.98 -18.59
CA ALA A 8 31.45 -22.19 -17.27
C ALA A 8 32.17 -23.54 -17.25
N GLY A 9 33.41 -23.58 -17.78
CA GLY A 9 34.35 -24.65 -17.49
C GLY A 9 34.58 -24.65 -15.98
N ALA A 10 34.40 -25.79 -15.33
CA ALA A 10 34.57 -25.97 -13.89
C ALA A 10 35.93 -25.40 -13.44
N LEU A 11 35.93 -24.20 -12.84
CA LEU A 11 37.06 -23.73 -12.05
C LEU A 11 37.11 -24.63 -10.81
N ALA A 12 38.21 -25.37 -10.64
CA ALA A 12 38.45 -26.12 -9.42
C ALA A 12 38.41 -25.13 -8.23
N ALA A 13 37.62 -25.44 -7.20
CA ALA A 13 37.41 -24.52 -6.08
C ALA A 13 38.74 -24.26 -5.35
N ASP A 14 39.10 -22.98 -5.19
CA ASP A 14 40.23 -22.60 -4.33
C ASP A 14 39.94 -22.98 -2.87
N CYS A 15 40.97 -23.42 -2.15
CA CYS A 15 40.86 -23.72 -0.73
C CYS A 15 40.43 -22.47 0.06
N SER A 16 39.51 -22.65 0.99
CA SER A 16 38.98 -21.59 1.84
C SER A 16 40.08 -20.86 2.59
N THR A 17 40.00 -19.52 2.60
CA THR A 17 40.98 -18.67 3.29
C THR A 17 40.97 -18.86 4.81
N SER A 18 39.90 -19.41 5.37
CA SER A 18 39.73 -19.67 6.80
C SER A 18 40.01 -21.13 7.21
N GLY A 19 40.20 -22.05 6.26
CA GLY A 19 40.51 -23.46 6.53
C GLY A 19 42.01 -23.69 6.77
N THR A 20 42.35 -24.82 7.40
CA THR A 20 43.75 -25.28 7.52
C THR A 20 44.20 -26.09 6.30
N ALA A 21 43.28 -26.50 5.43
CA ALA A 21 43.57 -27.28 4.22
C ALA A 21 44.48 -26.53 3.23
N LYS A 22 44.32 -25.21 3.13
CA LYS A 22 45.16 -24.34 2.29
C LYS A 22 46.66 -24.44 2.59
N ASP A 23 47.04 -24.82 3.81
CA ASP A 23 48.44 -24.82 4.25
C ASP A 23 49.21 -26.05 3.73
N TYR A 24 48.51 -27.10 3.29
CA TYR A 24 49.11 -28.35 2.84
C TYR A 24 48.56 -28.88 1.51
N CYS A 25 47.44 -28.35 1.04
CA CYS A 25 46.83 -28.76 -0.22
C CYS A 25 47.36 -27.97 -1.42
N ALA A 26 47.43 -28.62 -2.57
CA ALA A 26 47.74 -27.92 -3.81
C ALA A 26 46.63 -26.92 -4.16
N GLN A 27 46.97 -25.84 -4.87
CA GLN A 27 46.01 -24.82 -5.27
C GLN A 27 44.86 -25.43 -6.09
N GLY A 28 43.62 -25.07 -5.76
CA GLY A 28 42.42 -25.60 -6.42
C GLY A 28 42.15 -27.08 -6.15
N LYS A 29 42.73 -27.68 -5.10
CA LYS A 29 42.58 -29.12 -4.79
C LYS A 29 41.84 -29.38 -3.47
N CYS A 30 40.98 -28.46 -3.05
CA CYS A 30 40.11 -28.64 -1.90
C CYS A 30 38.67 -28.97 -2.32
N GLU A 31 38.00 -29.81 -1.54
CA GLU A 31 36.60 -30.21 -1.73
C GLU A 31 35.86 -30.09 -0.38
N MET A 32 34.57 -29.76 -0.38
CA MET A 32 33.74 -29.78 0.83
C MET A 32 33.04 -31.12 0.98
N VAL A 33 33.27 -31.79 2.11
CA VAL A 33 32.53 -32.98 2.54
C VAL A 33 31.71 -32.61 3.76
N GLY A 34 30.41 -32.40 3.56
CA GLY A 34 29.55 -31.82 4.59
C GLY A 34 30.05 -30.43 5.00
N ALA A 35 30.38 -30.26 6.28
CA ALA A 35 30.96 -29.02 6.81
C ALA A 35 32.51 -29.02 6.84
N THR A 36 33.15 -30.09 6.39
CA THR A 36 34.61 -30.26 6.46
C THR A 36 35.26 -30.04 5.10
N GLU A 37 36.22 -29.12 5.04
CA GLU A 37 37.07 -28.95 3.86
C GLU A 37 38.17 -30.00 3.84
N VAL A 38 38.28 -30.75 2.74
CA VAL A 38 39.24 -31.85 2.57
C VAL A 38 40.20 -31.57 1.43
N CYS A 39 41.45 -32.01 1.57
CA CYS A 39 42.43 -31.97 0.50
C CYS A 39 42.32 -33.21 -0.40
N THR A 40 42.28 -33.00 -1.71
CA THR A 40 42.24 -34.05 -2.75
C THR A 40 43.61 -34.30 -3.39
N GLN A 41 44.57 -33.37 -3.20
CA GLN A 41 45.94 -33.52 -3.67
C GLN A 41 46.92 -32.66 -2.87
N CYS A 42 47.95 -33.27 -2.32
CA CYS A 42 48.94 -32.58 -1.50
C CYS A 42 49.86 -31.68 -2.32
N ALA A 43 50.18 -30.49 -1.79
CA ALA A 43 51.13 -29.58 -2.41
C ALA A 43 52.55 -30.17 -2.42
N THR A 44 52.97 -30.70 -1.26
CA THR A 44 54.29 -31.28 -1.05
C THR A 44 54.34 -32.73 -1.52
N ALA A 45 55.32 -33.07 -2.36
CA ALA A 45 55.57 -34.45 -2.78
C ALA A 45 56.04 -35.31 -1.60
N GLY A 46 55.64 -36.59 -1.59
CA GLY A 46 55.86 -37.49 -0.46
C GLY A 46 54.75 -37.44 0.59
N ASN A 47 53.68 -36.67 0.34
CA ASN A 47 52.48 -36.65 1.16
C ASN A 47 51.27 -37.05 0.33
N VAL A 48 50.36 -37.82 0.92
CA VAL A 48 49.09 -38.24 0.29
C VAL A 48 47.90 -37.92 1.20
N PRO A 49 46.70 -37.64 0.65
CA PRO A 49 45.54 -37.33 1.46
C PRO A 49 45.00 -38.57 2.18
N ILE A 50 44.95 -38.48 3.52
CA ILE A 50 44.32 -39.47 4.40
C ILE A 50 43.34 -38.72 5.30
N ASP A 51 42.07 -39.11 5.26
CA ASP A 51 40.96 -38.42 5.93
C ASP A 51 40.91 -36.91 5.60
N GLY A 52 41.27 -36.55 4.36
CA GLY A 52 41.28 -35.16 3.89
C GLY A 52 42.50 -34.33 4.31
N VAL A 53 43.44 -34.90 5.08
CA VAL A 53 44.67 -34.23 5.51
C VAL A 53 45.88 -34.85 4.83
N CYS A 54 46.85 -34.04 4.42
CA CYS A 54 48.10 -34.55 3.85
C CYS A 54 48.98 -35.22 4.90
N LYS A 55 49.21 -36.52 4.73
CA LYS A 55 50.05 -37.36 5.59
C LYS A 55 51.26 -37.84 4.81
N THR A 56 52.38 -38.02 5.51
CA THR A 56 53.61 -38.52 4.88
C THR A 56 53.42 -39.94 4.37
N PHE A 57 54.17 -40.34 3.33
CA PHE A 57 54.11 -41.70 2.78
C PHE A 57 54.35 -42.80 3.85
N GLY A 58 55.14 -42.50 4.90
CA GLY A 58 55.35 -43.40 6.03
C GLY A 58 54.07 -43.63 6.86
N GLU A 59 53.31 -42.56 7.14
CA GLU A 59 52.03 -42.62 7.87
C GLU A 59 50.88 -43.23 7.05
N ALA A 60 51.06 -43.39 5.75
CA ALA A 60 50.05 -43.88 4.81
C ALA A 60 50.20 -45.38 4.45
N THR A 61 51.27 -46.04 4.90
CA THR A 61 51.68 -47.40 4.46
C THR A 61 50.58 -48.47 4.53
N ASP A 62 49.71 -48.43 5.55
CA ASP A 62 48.61 -49.38 5.77
C ASP A 62 47.26 -48.89 5.24
N LYS A 63 47.22 -47.72 4.59
CA LYS A 63 45.99 -47.03 4.18
C LYS A 63 45.95 -46.81 2.67
N CYS A 64 47.11 -46.59 2.07
CA CYS A 64 47.26 -46.13 0.71
C CYS A 64 48.45 -46.79 -0.01
N GLN A 65 48.23 -47.11 -1.28
CA GLN A 65 49.22 -47.57 -2.23
C GLN A 65 49.11 -46.80 -3.54
N LYS A 66 50.11 -46.98 -4.40
CA LYS A 66 50.02 -46.65 -5.82
C LYS A 66 49.03 -47.59 -6.52
N THR A 67 48.52 -47.18 -7.68
CA THR A 67 47.56 -47.98 -8.47
C THR A 67 48.13 -49.37 -8.85
N ASN A 68 49.45 -49.48 -9.02
CA ASN A 68 50.13 -50.74 -9.32
C ASN A 68 50.38 -51.63 -8.08
N GLY A 69 49.89 -51.25 -6.90
CA GLY A 69 50.02 -52.01 -5.65
C GLY A 69 51.36 -51.81 -4.91
N GLN A 70 52.23 -50.91 -5.38
CA GLN A 70 53.44 -50.54 -4.65
C GLN A 70 53.13 -49.51 -3.55
N ASN A 71 53.99 -49.43 -2.55
CA ASN A 71 53.90 -48.37 -1.53
C ASN A 71 54.08 -47.00 -2.17
N VAL A 72 53.38 -46.00 -1.62
CA VAL A 72 53.62 -44.60 -1.94
C VAL A 72 55.03 -44.17 -1.50
N ASP A 73 55.65 -43.24 -2.21
CA ASP A 73 57.01 -42.76 -1.98
C ASP A 73 57.11 -41.22 -2.02
N GLY A 74 58.34 -40.71 -1.94
CA GLY A 74 58.65 -39.28 -1.89
C GLY A 74 58.21 -38.45 -3.12
N THR A 75 57.65 -39.08 -4.16
CA THR A 75 57.16 -38.41 -5.37
C THR A 75 55.64 -38.28 -5.43
N ASP A 76 54.91 -39.08 -4.66
CA ASP A 76 53.44 -39.11 -4.73
C ASP A 76 52.81 -37.89 -4.05
N ARG A 77 51.65 -37.49 -4.57
CA ARG A 77 50.83 -36.38 -4.06
C ARG A 77 49.36 -36.76 -3.80
N THR A 78 48.97 -37.94 -4.24
CA THR A 78 47.63 -38.51 -4.14
C THR A 78 47.74 -39.99 -3.85
N CYS A 79 46.68 -40.58 -3.32
CA CYS A 79 46.57 -42.02 -3.25
C CYS A 79 46.14 -42.62 -4.59
N GLY A 80 46.73 -43.76 -4.96
CA GLY A 80 46.35 -44.51 -6.17
C GLY A 80 45.47 -45.73 -5.89
N LYS A 81 45.47 -46.24 -4.65
CA LYS A 81 44.66 -47.36 -4.19
C LYS A 81 44.53 -47.39 -2.67
N CYS A 82 43.31 -47.43 -2.15
CA CYS A 82 43.09 -47.53 -0.70
C CYS A 82 43.14 -48.97 -0.19
N LEU A 83 43.43 -49.14 1.10
CA LEU A 83 43.59 -50.43 1.76
C LEU A 83 42.64 -50.56 2.97
N ASN A 84 42.49 -51.80 3.45
CA ASN A 84 41.82 -52.10 4.72
C ASN A 84 40.40 -51.48 4.80
N ALA A 85 40.06 -50.86 5.94
CA ALA A 85 38.77 -50.22 6.21
C ALA A 85 38.67 -48.78 5.65
N TYR A 86 39.57 -48.39 4.74
CA TYR A 86 39.49 -47.10 4.05
C TYR A 86 38.76 -47.26 2.71
N PHE A 87 38.28 -46.14 2.17
CA PHE A 87 37.68 -46.07 0.85
C PHE A 87 38.24 -44.90 0.05
N MET A 88 38.30 -45.07 -1.28
CA MET A 88 38.81 -44.07 -2.21
C MET A 88 37.73 -43.02 -2.52
N PHE A 89 38.12 -41.75 -2.42
CA PHE A 89 37.34 -40.58 -2.86
C PHE A 89 38.30 -39.45 -3.29
N LYS A 90 38.18 -38.95 -4.52
CA LYS A 90 38.94 -37.83 -5.09
C LYS A 90 40.45 -37.90 -4.79
N GLY A 91 41.06 -39.07 -4.98
CA GLY A 91 42.51 -39.27 -4.78
C GLY A 91 42.99 -39.33 -3.33
N GLY A 92 42.08 -39.43 -2.35
CA GLY A 92 42.39 -39.65 -0.94
C GLY A 92 41.75 -40.93 -0.38
N CYS A 93 42.26 -41.41 0.75
CA CYS A 93 41.69 -42.54 1.49
C CYS A 93 41.02 -42.09 2.78
N TYR A 94 39.77 -42.49 2.97
CA TYR A 94 38.92 -42.05 4.08
C TYR A 94 38.40 -43.24 4.87
N GLN A 95 38.29 -43.12 6.19
CA GLN A 95 37.70 -44.17 7.04
C GLN A 95 36.28 -43.82 7.48
N THR A 96 35.45 -44.83 7.72
CA THR A 96 34.03 -44.63 8.10
C THR A 96 33.82 -44.29 9.57
N GLY A 97 34.82 -44.51 10.42
CA GLY A 97 34.73 -44.34 11.87
C GLY A 97 34.80 -42.89 12.38
N GLN A 98 35.16 -41.94 11.52
CA GLN A 98 35.30 -40.52 11.88
C GLN A 98 35.01 -39.59 10.70
N GLN A 99 34.79 -38.30 11.00
CA GLN A 99 34.73 -37.25 9.98
C GLN A 99 36.10 -37.11 9.29
N PRO A 100 36.14 -36.84 7.98
CA PRO A 100 35.00 -36.57 7.09
C PRO A 100 34.39 -37.84 6.45
N GLY A 101 35.07 -39.00 6.54
CA GLY A 101 34.65 -40.21 5.84
C GLY A 101 33.28 -40.77 6.26
N GLN A 102 32.91 -40.59 7.53
CA GLN A 102 31.59 -40.94 8.07
C GLN A 102 30.43 -40.23 7.36
N ALA A 103 30.65 -39.04 6.79
CA ALA A 103 29.62 -38.28 6.07
C ALA A 103 29.35 -38.80 4.65
N MET A 104 30.24 -39.66 4.11
CA MET A 104 30.12 -40.20 2.76
C MET A 104 29.72 -41.68 2.80
N CYS A 105 30.48 -42.48 3.55
CA CYS A 105 30.39 -43.93 3.49
C CYS A 105 29.99 -44.53 4.85
N LYS A 106 28.96 -45.39 4.84
CA LYS A 106 28.50 -46.15 6.01
C LYS A 106 29.38 -47.37 6.29
N THR A 107 29.84 -48.06 5.24
CA THR A 107 30.65 -49.28 5.37
C THR A 107 31.71 -49.33 4.29
N ALA A 108 32.97 -49.46 4.70
CA ALA A 108 34.11 -49.63 3.81
C ALA A 108 34.83 -50.95 4.10
N ASN A 109 35.24 -51.63 3.03
CA ASN A 109 36.00 -52.87 3.13
C ASN A 109 36.94 -53.01 1.93
N ALA A 110 38.14 -53.51 2.18
CA ALA A 110 39.18 -53.75 1.18
C ALA A 110 39.46 -52.53 0.26
N GLY A 111 39.53 -51.33 0.85
CA GLY A 111 39.87 -50.12 0.11
C GLY A 111 38.72 -49.41 -0.61
N LYS A 112 37.46 -49.86 -0.44
CA LYS A 112 36.30 -49.27 -1.13
C LYS A 112 35.08 -49.13 -0.24
N CYS A 113 34.23 -48.16 -0.57
CA CYS A 113 32.92 -48.01 0.03
C CYS A 113 31.98 -49.09 -0.53
N THR A 114 31.32 -49.85 0.34
CA THR A 114 30.34 -50.87 -0.03
C THR A 114 28.91 -50.44 0.27
N ALA A 115 28.72 -49.43 1.11
CA ALA A 115 27.41 -48.82 1.39
C ALA A 115 27.60 -47.33 1.69
N ALA A 116 26.92 -46.47 0.93
CA ALA A 116 26.88 -45.03 1.19
C ALA A 116 26.04 -44.70 2.43
N VAL A 117 26.16 -43.46 2.93
CA VAL A 117 25.35 -42.95 4.04
C VAL A 117 23.85 -42.97 3.76
N GLU A 118 23.05 -43.12 4.81
CA GLU A 118 21.59 -43.16 4.73
C GLU A 118 20.97 -41.80 4.39
N THR A 119 21.72 -40.70 4.54
CA THR A 119 21.28 -39.33 4.16
C THR A 119 21.15 -39.16 2.63
N LYS A 120 21.65 -40.12 1.84
CA LYS A 120 21.60 -40.16 0.37
C LYS A 120 22.29 -38.99 -0.34
N GLU A 121 23.22 -38.31 0.32
CA GLU A 121 24.04 -37.24 -0.29
C GLU A 121 25.13 -37.79 -1.24
N TYR A 122 25.41 -39.08 -1.11
CA TYR A 122 26.38 -39.82 -1.90
C TYR A 122 25.80 -41.17 -2.33
N PHE A 123 26.33 -41.74 -3.41
CA PHE A 123 26.01 -43.09 -3.86
C PHE A 123 27.28 -43.90 -4.14
N VAL A 124 27.19 -45.23 -3.97
CA VAL A 124 28.24 -46.15 -4.41
C VAL A 124 28.02 -46.44 -5.90
N PRO A 125 28.97 -46.09 -6.78
CA PRO A 125 28.83 -46.36 -8.20
C PRO A 125 28.88 -47.87 -8.47
N PRO A 126 28.03 -48.43 -9.37
CA PRO A 126 28.12 -49.82 -9.75
C PRO A 126 29.51 -50.17 -10.32
N GLY A 127 30.18 -51.15 -9.72
CA GLY A 127 31.56 -51.52 -10.09
C GLY A 127 32.66 -50.89 -9.24
N ALA A 128 32.31 -50.18 -8.16
CA ALA A 128 33.28 -49.62 -7.22
C ALA A 128 34.41 -50.59 -6.83
N ASP A 129 35.65 -50.09 -6.95
CA ASP A 129 36.89 -50.77 -6.61
C ASP A 129 37.76 -49.89 -5.68
N ALA A 130 38.95 -50.36 -5.34
CA ALA A 130 39.84 -49.66 -4.42
C ALA A 130 40.75 -48.60 -5.07
N SER A 131 40.80 -48.54 -6.40
CA SER A 131 41.71 -47.71 -7.21
C SER A 131 41.02 -46.54 -7.92
N HIS A 132 39.68 -46.53 -7.92
CA HIS A 132 38.85 -45.42 -8.39
C HIS A 132 37.96 -44.92 -7.25
N ASP A 133 37.35 -43.75 -7.44
CA ASP A 133 36.38 -43.21 -6.50
C ASP A 133 35.26 -44.23 -6.26
N SER A 134 35.24 -44.77 -5.06
CA SER A 134 34.30 -45.82 -4.64
C SER A 134 32.99 -45.25 -4.10
N ILE A 135 32.89 -43.91 -4.10
CA ILE A 135 31.72 -43.15 -3.70
C ILE A 135 31.69 -41.85 -4.49
N VAL A 136 30.49 -41.43 -4.92
CA VAL A 136 30.28 -40.24 -5.76
C VAL A 136 29.22 -39.37 -5.10
N SER A 137 29.45 -38.06 -5.07
CA SER A 137 28.45 -37.09 -4.57
C SER A 137 27.28 -36.99 -5.54
N CYS A 138 26.06 -36.84 -5.01
CA CYS A 138 24.87 -36.65 -5.84
C CYS A 138 24.94 -35.41 -6.75
N GLY A 139 25.74 -34.41 -6.39
CA GLY A 139 25.97 -33.20 -7.18
C GLY A 139 27.08 -33.31 -8.24
N ASP A 140 27.87 -34.38 -8.23
CA ASP A 140 29.10 -34.48 -9.03
C ASP A 140 28.81 -34.85 -10.49
N THR A 141 28.81 -33.85 -11.37
CA THR A 141 28.56 -34.05 -12.80
C THR A 141 29.71 -34.69 -13.58
N ALA A 142 30.92 -34.74 -13.00
CA ALA A 142 32.06 -35.43 -13.60
C ALA A 142 31.99 -36.93 -13.29
N GLY A 143 31.70 -37.27 -12.04
CA GLY A 143 31.55 -38.65 -11.58
C GLY A 143 32.85 -39.45 -11.61
N VAL A 144 32.71 -40.78 -11.75
CA VAL A 144 33.83 -41.73 -11.84
C VAL A 144 33.71 -42.57 -13.10
N THR A 145 34.84 -42.92 -13.71
CA THR A 145 34.88 -43.74 -14.92
C THR A 145 35.68 -45.02 -14.68
N PHE A 146 35.10 -46.16 -15.01
CA PHE A 146 35.71 -47.48 -14.95
C PHE A 146 36.00 -48.03 -16.34
N GLY A 147 37.02 -48.88 -16.47
CA GLY A 147 37.41 -49.51 -17.74
C GLY A 147 38.65 -48.88 -18.37
N SER A 148 39.02 -49.32 -19.57
CA SER A 148 40.23 -48.88 -20.27
C SER A 148 40.03 -48.83 -21.78
N GLY A 149 40.76 -47.95 -22.47
CA GLY A 149 40.61 -47.74 -23.90
C GLY A 149 39.25 -47.12 -24.25
N SER A 150 38.59 -47.63 -25.31
CA SER A 150 37.29 -47.11 -25.78
C SER A 150 36.08 -47.70 -25.04
N ASN A 151 36.28 -48.63 -24.10
CA ASN A 151 35.20 -49.28 -23.35
C ASN A 151 35.25 -48.81 -21.90
N THR A 152 34.53 -47.73 -21.62
CA THR A 152 34.53 -47.09 -20.30
C THR A 152 33.11 -46.82 -19.83
N ASN A 153 32.85 -47.07 -18.54
CA ASN A 153 31.57 -46.85 -17.89
C ASN A 153 31.69 -45.70 -16.90
N THR A 154 31.02 -44.59 -17.17
CA THR A 154 31.01 -43.41 -16.30
C THR A 154 29.73 -43.36 -15.48
N TYR A 155 29.86 -43.22 -14.16
CA TYR A 155 28.75 -43.01 -13.24
C TYR A 155 28.88 -41.63 -12.58
N LYS A 156 27.86 -40.79 -12.75
CA LYS A 156 27.88 -39.39 -12.30
C LYS A 156 26.62 -39.00 -11.55
N GLY A 157 26.71 -37.93 -10.76
CA GLY A 157 25.58 -37.23 -10.16
C GLY A 157 24.89 -36.27 -11.14
N VAL A 158 24.04 -35.42 -10.58
CA VAL A 158 23.26 -34.39 -11.27
C VAL A 158 23.61 -33.03 -10.66
N GLY A 159 23.96 -32.06 -11.50
CA GLY A 159 24.26 -30.70 -11.04
C GLY A 159 23.10 -30.10 -10.24
N GLY A 160 23.42 -29.52 -9.08
CA GLY A 160 22.42 -28.94 -8.17
C GLY A 160 21.61 -29.98 -7.38
N CYS A 161 21.99 -31.26 -7.40
CA CYS A 161 21.32 -32.31 -6.61
C CYS A 161 21.95 -32.49 -5.24
N ALA A 162 21.14 -32.48 -4.18
CA ALA A 162 21.57 -32.75 -2.81
C ALA A 162 21.42 -34.23 -2.43
N LYS A 163 20.34 -34.89 -2.88
CA LYS A 163 20.11 -36.31 -2.58
C LYS A 163 19.71 -37.09 -3.81
N CYS A 164 20.21 -38.31 -3.96
CA CYS A 164 19.97 -39.13 -5.14
C CYS A 164 19.91 -40.62 -4.85
N ASP A 165 19.24 -41.35 -5.74
CA ASP A 165 19.33 -42.80 -5.82
C ASP A 165 20.40 -43.20 -6.84
N ALA A 166 21.16 -44.25 -6.52
CA ALA A 166 22.24 -44.74 -7.37
C ALA A 166 21.72 -45.14 -8.77
N PRO A 167 22.50 -44.89 -9.83
CA PRO A 167 22.16 -45.36 -11.18
C PRO A 167 22.13 -46.89 -11.23
N SER A 168 21.33 -47.42 -12.16
CA SER A 168 21.35 -48.86 -12.46
C SER A 168 22.69 -49.26 -13.12
N PRO A 169 23.19 -50.49 -12.91
CA PRO A 169 24.42 -50.97 -13.56
C PRO A 169 24.32 -50.90 -15.09
N ILE A 170 25.36 -50.38 -15.73
CA ILE A 170 25.49 -50.41 -17.18
C ILE A 170 25.78 -51.85 -17.61
N THR A 171 24.89 -52.44 -18.41
CA THR A 171 24.99 -53.82 -18.91
C THR A 171 25.57 -53.90 -20.32
N GLU A 172 25.71 -52.78 -21.02
CA GLU A 172 26.35 -52.70 -22.34
C GLU A 172 27.87 -52.76 -22.21
N SER A 173 28.52 -53.54 -23.08
CA SER A 173 29.96 -53.84 -23.00
C SER A 173 30.79 -53.24 -24.14
N THR A 174 30.18 -52.41 -24.99
CA THR A 174 30.83 -51.78 -26.14
C THR A 174 30.68 -50.26 -26.12
N GLY A 175 31.79 -49.55 -26.26
CA GLY A 175 31.84 -48.09 -26.31
C GLY A 175 31.89 -47.41 -24.94
N ALA A 176 31.99 -46.09 -24.96
CA ALA A 176 31.95 -45.26 -23.76
C ALA A 176 30.50 -45.02 -23.36
N GLN A 177 30.12 -45.46 -22.16
CA GLN A 177 28.77 -45.40 -21.63
C GLN A 177 28.71 -44.48 -20.41
N THR A 178 27.55 -43.89 -20.15
CA THR A 178 27.36 -43.01 -18.99
C THR A 178 25.98 -43.20 -18.37
N ALA A 179 25.93 -43.34 -17.05
CA ALA A 179 24.71 -43.39 -16.27
C ALA A 179 24.73 -42.32 -15.17
N ALA A 180 23.65 -41.56 -15.05
CA ALA A 180 23.49 -40.52 -14.03
C ALA A 180 22.60 -41.03 -12.89
N ALA A 181 22.91 -40.61 -11.66
CA ALA A 181 22.07 -40.85 -10.50
C ALA A 181 20.69 -40.18 -10.64
N THR A 182 19.69 -40.74 -9.96
CA THR A 182 18.32 -40.19 -9.96
C THR A 182 18.20 -39.19 -8.84
N CYS A 183 18.18 -37.89 -9.16
CA CYS A 183 18.00 -36.86 -8.14
C CYS A 183 16.63 -36.96 -7.47
N THR A 184 16.62 -37.01 -6.14
CA THR A 184 15.40 -37.08 -5.31
C THR A 184 15.15 -35.78 -4.53
N GLU A 185 16.20 -34.96 -4.34
CA GLU A 185 16.11 -33.67 -3.67
C GLU A 185 17.18 -32.71 -4.23
N CYS A 186 16.76 -31.52 -4.63
CA CYS A 186 17.67 -30.48 -5.10
C CYS A 186 18.35 -29.75 -3.93
N ALA A 187 19.58 -29.31 -4.15
CA ALA A 187 20.31 -28.47 -3.20
C ALA A 187 19.62 -27.12 -3.00
N THR A 188 19.92 -26.47 -1.87
CA THR A 188 19.37 -25.15 -1.54
C THR A 188 19.57 -24.18 -2.69
N GLY A 189 18.49 -23.52 -3.11
CA GLY A 189 18.50 -22.58 -4.24
C GLY A 189 18.18 -23.20 -5.60
N PHE A 190 18.07 -24.52 -5.70
CA PHE A 190 17.65 -25.21 -6.91
C PHE A 190 16.22 -25.77 -6.78
N LEU A 191 15.52 -25.84 -7.92
CA LEU A 191 14.13 -26.29 -8.02
C LEU A 191 14.03 -27.55 -8.86
N HIS A 192 13.14 -28.46 -8.44
CA HIS A 192 12.83 -29.67 -9.20
C HIS A 192 11.88 -29.34 -10.37
N THR A 193 12.24 -29.74 -11.59
CA THR A 193 11.36 -29.58 -12.77
C THR A 193 10.28 -30.68 -12.79
N SER A 194 9.02 -30.34 -13.07
CA SER A 194 7.91 -31.31 -13.11
C SER A 194 7.95 -32.25 -14.33
N THR A 195 8.81 -31.98 -15.31
CA THR A 195 8.91 -32.74 -16.57
C THR A 195 9.83 -33.95 -16.41
N GLY A 196 9.44 -34.91 -15.56
CA GLY A 196 9.86 -36.33 -15.65
C GLY A 196 11.35 -36.64 -15.82
N SER A 197 12.25 -35.72 -15.46
CA SER A 197 13.69 -35.88 -15.56
C SER A 197 14.33 -35.21 -14.35
N THR A 198 15.31 -35.92 -13.81
CA THR A 198 16.04 -35.76 -12.56
C THR A 198 16.93 -34.51 -12.55
N SER A 199 16.45 -33.34 -13.00
CA SER A 199 17.23 -32.10 -13.11
C SER A 199 16.80 -31.02 -12.11
N CYS A 200 17.79 -30.38 -11.51
CA CYS A 200 17.66 -29.26 -10.59
C CYS A 200 18.05 -27.95 -11.30
N VAL A 201 17.13 -27.00 -11.40
CA VAL A 201 17.34 -25.71 -12.09
C VAL A 201 17.40 -24.56 -11.09
N ALA A 202 18.23 -23.55 -11.36
CA ALA A 202 18.28 -22.35 -10.51
C ALA A 202 17.05 -21.43 -10.72
N GLU A 203 16.52 -21.39 -11.95
CA GLU A 203 15.35 -20.61 -12.32
C GLU A 203 14.37 -21.48 -13.11
N CYS A 204 13.06 -21.24 -12.93
CA CYS A 204 12.05 -21.97 -13.66
C CYS A 204 11.97 -21.52 -15.12
N PRO A 205 11.76 -22.44 -16.07
CA PRO A 205 11.58 -22.09 -17.47
C PRO A 205 10.33 -21.22 -17.67
N LYS A 206 10.28 -20.48 -18.78
CA LYS A 206 9.11 -19.68 -19.17
C LYS A 206 7.84 -20.54 -19.12
N GLY A 207 6.77 -20.00 -18.55
CA GLY A 207 5.52 -20.72 -18.30
C GLY A 207 5.46 -21.43 -16.94
N TYR A 208 6.51 -21.32 -16.12
CA TYR A 208 6.56 -21.88 -14.77
C TYR A 208 7.03 -20.84 -13.75
N PHE A 209 6.58 -20.99 -12.51
CA PHE A 209 7.02 -20.21 -11.35
C PHE A 209 7.62 -21.11 -10.27
N GLY A 210 8.48 -20.56 -9.44
CA GLY A 210 9.02 -21.28 -8.29
C GLY A 210 8.00 -21.35 -7.15
N HIS A 211 7.79 -22.54 -6.60
CA HIS A 211 6.92 -22.78 -5.45
C HIS A 211 7.67 -23.56 -4.37
N THR A 212 7.56 -23.10 -3.13
CA THR A 212 8.10 -23.78 -1.96
C THR A 212 6.95 -24.45 -1.21
N SER A 213 6.93 -25.79 -1.20
CA SER A 213 5.95 -26.53 -0.41
C SER A 213 6.17 -26.35 1.10
N ASP A 214 5.16 -26.66 1.92
CA ASP A 214 5.30 -26.71 3.40
C ASP A 214 6.40 -27.67 3.88
N ALA A 215 6.75 -28.69 3.07
CA ALA A 215 7.87 -29.59 3.30
C ALA A 215 9.23 -28.99 2.87
N GLN A 216 9.28 -27.69 2.60
CA GLN A 216 10.42 -26.90 2.09
C GLN A 216 10.98 -27.37 0.74
N LYS A 217 10.27 -28.25 0.02
CA LYS A 217 10.66 -28.65 -1.33
C LYS A 217 10.36 -27.54 -2.33
N LYS A 218 11.40 -27.09 -3.05
CA LYS A 218 11.27 -26.10 -4.13
C LYS A 218 11.04 -26.78 -5.47
N THR A 219 10.00 -26.36 -6.17
CA THR A 219 9.56 -26.98 -7.43
C THR A 219 9.14 -25.91 -8.44
N CYS A 220 9.28 -26.21 -9.72
CA CYS A 220 8.72 -25.37 -10.78
C CYS A 220 7.28 -25.79 -11.11
N GLN A 221 6.35 -24.86 -10.97
CA GLN A 221 4.91 -25.07 -11.13
C GLN A 221 4.38 -24.32 -12.33
N SER A 222 3.49 -24.95 -13.09
CA SER A 222 2.90 -24.36 -14.30
C SER A 222 2.11 -23.09 -13.97
N CYS A 223 2.34 -22.03 -14.74
CA CYS A 223 1.54 -20.81 -14.67
C CYS A 223 0.07 -21.04 -15.04
N ALA A 224 -0.21 -22.02 -15.90
CA ALA A 224 -1.52 -22.22 -16.52
C ALA A 224 -2.38 -23.30 -15.85
N THR A 225 -1.74 -24.30 -15.24
CA THR A 225 -2.43 -25.49 -14.75
C THR A 225 -2.78 -25.32 -13.27
N ALA A 226 -4.05 -25.52 -12.92
CA ALA A 226 -4.44 -25.64 -11.52
C ALA A 226 -3.75 -26.86 -10.89
N ASN A 227 -2.93 -26.62 -9.88
CA ASN A 227 -2.22 -27.66 -9.14
C ASN A 227 -2.74 -27.66 -7.69
N SER A 228 -3.02 -28.83 -7.14
CA SER A 228 -3.35 -28.99 -5.71
C SER A 228 -2.06 -28.87 -4.88
N LEU A 229 -1.54 -27.65 -4.74
CA LEU A 229 -0.31 -27.36 -4.00
C LEU A 229 -0.61 -26.97 -2.55
N ASN A 230 0.41 -27.03 -1.70
CA ASN A 230 0.36 -26.51 -0.34
C ASN A 230 1.64 -25.71 -0.04
N PRO A 231 1.58 -24.37 0.15
CA PRO A 231 0.36 -23.54 0.16
C PRO A 231 -0.35 -23.55 -1.20
N SER A 232 -1.68 -23.47 -1.17
CA SER A 232 -2.53 -23.59 -2.37
C SER A 232 -2.31 -22.42 -3.31
N VAL A 233 -2.03 -22.73 -4.57
CA VAL A 233 -1.90 -21.77 -5.66
C VAL A 233 -2.69 -22.30 -6.84
N THR A 234 -3.64 -21.50 -7.34
CA THR A 234 -4.42 -21.86 -8.52
C THR A 234 -3.74 -21.27 -9.75
N GLY A 235 -3.39 -22.11 -10.73
CA GLY A 235 -2.87 -21.66 -12.03
C GLY A 235 -3.90 -20.84 -12.79
N ILE A 236 -3.42 -19.92 -13.63
CA ILE A 236 -4.25 -19.00 -14.41
C ILE A 236 -4.39 -19.56 -15.82
N GLU A 237 -5.57 -20.06 -16.16
CA GLU A 237 -5.81 -20.69 -17.46
C GLU A 237 -5.36 -19.79 -18.62
N GLY A 238 -4.51 -20.32 -19.50
CA GLY A 238 -3.98 -19.61 -20.66
C GLY A 238 -2.83 -18.65 -20.37
N CYS A 239 -2.24 -18.69 -19.17
CA CYS A 239 -1.09 -17.87 -18.81
C CYS A 239 0.26 -18.50 -19.25
N THR A 240 1.08 -17.75 -19.98
CA THR A 240 2.41 -18.17 -20.47
C THR A 240 3.57 -17.56 -19.69
N SER A 241 3.31 -16.52 -18.89
CA SER A 241 4.30 -15.95 -17.98
C SER A 241 3.58 -15.41 -16.75
N CYS A 242 4.06 -15.80 -15.58
CA CYS A 242 3.42 -15.45 -14.32
C CYS A 242 4.46 -15.04 -13.26
N THR A 243 4.01 -14.28 -12.28
CA THR A 243 4.77 -13.90 -11.09
C THR A 243 4.03 -14.39 -9.86
N TYR A 244 4.75 -15.08 -8.99
CA TYR A 244 4.25 -15.57 -7.70
C TYR A 244 4.85 -14.74 -6.57
N THR A 245 4.01 -14.20 -5.71
CA THR A 245 4.43 -13.46 -4.52
C THR A 245 4.16 -14.31 -3.28
N GLU A 246 5.21 -14.64 -2.53
CA GLU A 246 5.11 -15.41 -1.29
C GLU A 246 4.40 -14.60 -0.17
N GLY A 247 3.54 -15.27 0.61
CA GLY A 247 2.74 -14.70 1.72
C GLY A 247 1.62 -15.64 2.17
N ASP A 248 0.85 -15.27 3.21
CA ASP A 248 -0.18 -16.12 3.87
C ASP A 248 -1.28 -16.67 2.92
N SER A 249 -1.40 -16.13 1.71
CA SER A 249 -2.36 -16.58 0.69
C SER A 249 -1.77 -16.67 -0.74
N GLY A 250 -0.43 -16.59 -0.89
CA GLY A 250 0.34 -16.73 -2.13
C GLY A 250 -0.37 -16.29 -3.43
N THR A 251 -0.13 -15.08 -3.92
CA THR A 251 -0.82 -14.57 -5.11
C THR A 251 -0.02 -14.86 -6.39
N LEU A 252 -0.67 -15.53 -7.35
CA LEU A 252 -0.16 -15.72 -8.71
C LEU A 252 -0.79 -14.66 -9.63
N THR A 253 0.03 -13.95 -10.41
CA THR A 253 -0.44 -12.98 -11.41
C THR A 253 0.16 -13.30 -12.77
N CYS A 254 -0.61 -13.08 -13.83
CA CYS A 254 -0.22 -13.33 -15.20
C CYS A 254 0.23 -12.05 -15.89
N SER A 255 1.41 -12.08 -16.50
CA SER A 255 1.98 -10.97 -17.28
C SER A 255 1.84 -11.19 -18.79
N GLU A 256 1.80 -12.44 -19.24
CA GLU A 256 1.61 -12.80 -20.64
C GLU A 256 0.62 -13.96 -20.77
N CYS A 257 -0.33 -13.84 -21.69
CA CYS A 257 -1.30 -14.87 -22.01
C CYS A 257 -1.00 -15.49 -23.38
N ASN A 258 -1.63 -16.63 -23.65
CA ASN A 258 -1.68 -17.27 -24.97
C ASN A 258 -2.15 -16.29 -26.06
N GLU A 259 -1.83 -16.63 -27.31
CA GLU A 259 -2.21 -15.85 -28.49
C GLU A 259 -3.72 -15.53 -28.50
N GLY A 260 -4.06 -14.29 -28.87
CA GLY A 260 -5.44 -13.79 -28.86
C GLY A 260 -5.96 -13.34 -27.48
N LYS A 261 -5.24 -13.64 -26.39
CA LYS A 261 -5.63 -13.24 -25.02
C LYS A 261 -4.75 -12.13 -24.44
N LYS A 262 -5.29 -11.42 -23.44
CA LYS A 262 -4.57 -10.44 -22.63
C LYS A 262 -4.91 -10.62 -21.15
N PRO A 263 -3.98 -10.29 -20.23
CA PRO A 263 -4.26 -10.33 -18.81
C PRO A 263 -5.40 -9.37 -18.43
N SER A 264 -6.13 -9.67 -17.37
CA SER A 264 -6.98 -8.71 -16.69
C SER A 264 -6.15 -7.62 -16.01
N LEU A 265 -6.77 -6.49 -15.65
CA LEU A 265 -6.08 -5.37 -15.00
C LEU A 265 -5.39 -5.79 -13.67
N ASP A 266 -5.96 -6.73 -12.94
CA ASP A 266 -5.41 -7.33 -11.72
C ASP A 266 -4.42 -8.49 -11.99
N GLY A 267 -4.28 -8.92 -13.24
CA GLY A 267 -3.43 -10.03 -13.66
C GLY A 267 -3.96 -11.42 -13.27
N LEU A 268 -5.18 -11.55 -12.75
CA LEU A 268 -5.69 -12.83 -12.24
C LEU A 268 -6.32 -13.73 -13.32
N HIS A 269 -6.57 -13.21 -14.51
CA HIS A 269 -7.24 -13.92 -15.59
C HIS A 269 -6.64 -13.58 -16.96
N CYS A 270 -6.81 -14.47 -17.93
CA CYS A 270 -6.50 -14.23 -19.34
C CYS A 270 -7.80 -14.22 -20.16
N TYR A 271 -8.17 -13.05 -20.68
CA TYR A 271 -9.39 -12.87 -21.48
C TYR A 271 -9.08 -12.68 -22.96
N ASP A 272 -9.99 -13.12 -23.82
CA ASP A 272 -9.93 -12.86 -25.26
C ASP A 272 -9.96 -11.35 -25.50
N CYS A 273 -9.04 -10.85 -26.32
CA CYS A 273 -8.94 -9.43 -26.59
C CYS A 273 -8.53 -9.12 -28.01
N THR A 274 -9.47 -8.56 -28.76
CA THR A 274 -9.30 -8.15 -30.16
C THR A 274 -9.00 -6.66 -30.31
N VAL A 275 -9.02 -5.89 -29.20
CA VAL A 275 -8.74 -4.46 -29.23
C VAL A 275 -7.26 -4.22 -29.53
N GLY A 276 -6.99 -3.60 -30.68
CA GLY A 276 -5.64 -3.25 -31.10
C GLY A 276 -4.93 -2.37 -30.07
N ASN A 277 -3.64 -2.67 -29.82
CA ASN A 277 -2.79 -1.96 -28.85
C ASN A 277 -3.29 -2.01 -27.40
N CYS A 278 -4.14 -2.97 -27.04
CA CYS A 278 -4.54 -3.18 -25.66
C CYS A 278 -3.55 -4.07 -24.89
N ALA A 279 -3.21 -3.66 -23.67
CA ALA A 279 -2.36 -4.41 -22.75
C ALA A 279 -3.17 -5.29 -21.77
N SER A 280 -4.37 -4.85 -21.37
CA SER A 280 -5.22 -5.61 -20.43
C SER A 280 -6.69 -5.47 -20.75
N CYS A 281 -7.46 -6.56 -20.64
CA CYS A 281 -8.87 -6.60 -21.03
C CYS A 281 -9.74 -7.24 -19.95
N ASN A 282 -11.02 -6.88 -19.91
CA ASN A 282 -11.98 -7.50 -19.00
C ASN A 282 -12.62 -8.76 -19.62
N SER A 283 -13.53 -9.41 -18.87
CA SER A 283 -14.23 -10.62 -19.32
C SER A 283 -15.11 -10.43 -20.57
N GLY A 284 -15.51 -9.18 -20.86
CA GLY A 284 -16.23 -8.82 -22.08
C GLY A 284 -15.33 -8.50 -23.27
N GLY A 285 -14.01 -8.63 -23.14
CA GLY A 285 -13.02 -8.29 -24.17
C GLY A 285 -12.79 -6.79 -24.36
N ALA A 286 -13.36 -5.93 -23.50
CA ALA A 286 -13.12 -4.50 -23.54
C ALA A 286 -11.77 -4.15 -22.93
N CYS A 287 -11.06 -3.21 -23.55
CA CYS A 287 -9.75 -2.79 -23.07
C CYS A 287 -9.85 -2.00 -21.76
N GLN A 288 -9.04 -2.39 -20.77
CA GLN A 288 -8.92 -1.72 -19.47
C GLN A 288 -7.61 -0.93 -19.35
N LYS A 289 -6.59 -1.30 -20.12
CA LYS A 289 -5.29 -0.62 -20.14
C LYS A 289 -4.66 -0.76 -21.52
N CYS A 290 -4.19 0.35 -22.07
CA CYS A 290 -3.50 0.36 -23.35
C CYS A 290 -2.02 0.01 -23.22
N ALA A 291 -1.43 -0.46 -24.32
CA ALA A 291 0.00 -0.63 -24.46
C ALA A 291 0.72 0.71 -24.34
N SER A 292 2.02 0.67 -24.02
CA SER A 292 2.85 1.86 -23.93
C SER A 292 2.76 2.71 -25.22
N GLY A 293 2.58 4.02 -25.07
CA GLY A 293 2.39 4.96 -26.18
C GLY A 293 0.95 5.13 -26.67
N TYR A 294 -0.03 4.51 -25.99
CA TYR A 294 -1.45 4.62 -26.27
C TYR A 294 -2.24 5.02 -25.02
N ILE A 295 -3.32 5.76 -25.22
CA ILE A 295 -4.27 6.19 -24.19
C ILE A 295 -5.64 5.53 -24.41
N LEU A 296 -6.33 5.22 -23.31
CA LEU A 296 -7.64 4.57 -23.33
C LEU A 296 -8.75 5.62 -23.48
N ASP A 297 -9.46 5.57 -24.59
CA ASP A 297 -10.66 6.38 -24.83
C ASP A 297 -11.89 5.48 -24.87
N GLY A 298 -12.63 5.43 -23.76
CA GLY A 298 -13.71 4.46 -23.58
C GLY A 298 -13.14 3.04 -23.51
N ALA A 299 -13.41 2.23 -24.53
CA ALA A 299 -12.94 0.84 -24.62
C ALA A 299 -11.86 0.62 -25.70
N VAL A 300 -11.38 1.69 -26.35
CA VAL A 300 -10.42 1.62 -27.45
C VAL A 300 -9.12 2.34 -27.12
N CYS A 301 -8.02 1.84 -27.66
CA CYS A 301 -6.70 2.45 -27.50
C CYS A 301 -6.38 3.35 -28.68
N THR A 302 -6.10 4.61 -28.39
CA THR A 302 -5.70 5.62 -29.38
C THR A 302 -4.26 6.03 -29.14
N GLN A 303 -3.52 6.28 -30.22
CA GLN A 303 -2.10 6.61 -30.10
C GLN A 303 -1.94 7.94 -29.36
N GLN A 304 -1.10 7.97 -28.32
CA GLN A 304 -0.83 9.19 -27.58
C GLN A 304 0.15 10.06 -28.37
N THR A 305 -0.36 11.10 -29.02
CA THR A 305 0.47 12.07 -29.73
C THR A 305 0.88 13.27 -28.88
N CYS A 306 0.08 13.57 -27.85
CA CYS A 306 0.25 14.70 -26.93
C CYS A 306 1.09 14.30 -25.70
N SER A 307 1.82 15.25 -25.14
CA SER A 307 2.52 15.09 -23.87
C SER A 307 1.57 15.17 -22.67
N THR A 308 0.47 15.93 -22.77
CA THR A 308 -0.58 16.01 -21.75
C THR A 308 -1.22 14.63 -21.53
N PRO A 309 -1.20 14.10 -20.29
CA PRO A 309 -1.89 12.86 -19.95
C PRO A 309 -3.37 12.92 -20.28
N ASP A 310 -3.93 11.78 -20.74
CA ASP A 310 -5.36 11.64 -21.07
C ASP A 310 -5.88 12.63 -22.14
N CYS A 311 -4.97 13.29 -22.84
CA CYS A 311 -5.28 14.20 -23.94
C CYS A 311 -5.35 13.46 -25.28
N LYS A 312 -6.55 13.43 -25.85
CA LYS A 312 -6.84 12.79 -27.14
C LYS A 312 -6.38 13.64 -28.32
N ALA A 313 -6.52 14.96 -28.22
CA ALA A 313 -6.11 15.90 -29.26
C ALA A 313 -5.55 17.18 -28.64
N CYS A 314 -4.48 17.71 -29.22
CA CYS A 314 -3.80 18.92 -28.75
C CYS A 314 -3.30 19.76 -29.92
N THR A 315 -3.06 21.04 -29.64
CA THR A 315 -2.25 21.92 -30.49
C THR A 315 -0.78 21.77 -30.15
N ASN A 316 0.11 22.01 -31.13
CA ASN A 316 1.57 21.93 -30.97
C ASN A 316 2.07 20.68 -30.22
N PRO A 317 1.79 19.45 -30.71
CA PRO A 317 2.13 18.23 -29.99
C PRO A 317 3.61 18.15 -29.64
N LYS A 318 3.90 17.77 -28.40
CA LYS A 318 5.25 17.61 -27.82
C LYS A 318 6.07 18.88 -27.74
N ALA A 319 5.48 20.06 -27.98
CA ALA A 319 6.12 21.35 -27.79
C ALA A 319 5.82 21.93 -26.39
N PRO A 320 6.63 22.86 -25.87
CA PRO A 320 6.33 23.57 -24.62
C PRO A 320 5.03 24.39 -24.66
N SER A 321 4.57 24.75 -25.87
CA SER A 321 3.30 25.45 -26.12
C SER A 321 2.15 24.48 -26.47
N GLU A 322 2.27 23.20 -26.08
CA GLU A 322 1.19 22.22 -26.24
C GLU A 322 -0.01 22.63 -25.40
N ALA A 323 -1.20 22.59 -25.99
CA ALA A 323 -2.45 22.78 -25.28
C ALA A 323 -3.45 21.70 -25.70
N CYS A 324 -3.97 20.94 -24.74
CA CYS A 324 -5.01 19.96 -25.01
C CYS A 324 -6.30 20.64 -25.48
N THR A 325 -6.92 20.09 -26.52
CA THR A 325 -8.19 20.57 -27.06
C THR A 325 -9.33 19.59 -26.87
N ALA A 326 -9.01 18.31 -26.62
CA ALA A 326 -9.99 17.29 -26.28
C ALA A 326 -9.37 16.19 -25.41
N CYS A 327 -10.04 15.86 -24.32
CA CYS A 327 -9.67 14.75 -23.45
C CYS A 327 -10.29 13.44 -23.94
N VAL A 328 -9.82 12.32 -23.38
CA VAL A 328 -10.53 11.03 -23.50
C VAL A 328 -11.94 11.14 -22.88
N SER A 329 -12.86 10.30 -23.33
CA SER A 329 -14.30 10.34 -22.97
C SER A 329 -14.61 10.29 -21.46
N THR A 330 -13.70 9.76 -20.66
CA THR A 330 -13.82 9.68 -19.20
C THR A 330 -13.35 10.94 -18.47
N HIS A 331 -12.76 11.91 -19.18
CA HIS A 331 -12.15 13.11 -18.60
C HIS A 331 -12.80 14.39 -19.14
N TYR A 332 -12.60 15.48 -18.41
CA TYR A 332 -13.05 16.82 -18.73
C TYR A 332 -11.85 17.74 -18.97
N LEU A 333 -11.99 18.63 -19.95
CA LEU A 333 -11.01 19.65 -20.28
C LEU A 333 -11.11 20.83 -19.31
N THR A 334 -10.03 21.12 -18.58
CA THR A 334 -9.94 22.28 -17.68
C THR A 334 -9.74 23.59 -18.46
N PRO A 335 -9.99 24.76 -17.84
CA PRO A 335 -9.70 26.06 -18.46
C PRO A 335 -8.23 26.24 -18.88
N THR A 336 -7.31 25.49 -18.28
CA THR A 336 -5.87 25.49 -18.58
C THR A 336 -5.45 24.39 -19.56
N SER A 337 -6.41 23.82 -20.30
CA SER A 337 -6.16 22.79 -21.31
C SER A 337 -5.53 21.51 -20.76
N GLN A 338 -5.96 21.08 -19.56
CA GLN A 338 -5.58 19.81 -18.93
C GLN A 338 -6.77 18.87 -18.84
N CYS A 339 -6.52 17.58 -18.65
CA CYS A 339 -7.57 16.56 -18.55
C CYS A 339 -7.69 16.05 -17.11
N ILE A 340 -8.90 16.14 -16.53
CA ILE A 340 -9.20 15.62 -15.18
C ILE A 340 -10.47 14.78 -15.19
N ALA A 341 -10.54 13.76 -14.32
CA ALA A 341 -11.68 12.85 -14.28
C ALA A 341 -12.95 13.50 -13.71
N ASP A 342 -12.79 14.47 -12.79
CA ASP A 342 -13.90 15.14 -12.12
C ASP A 342 -13.60 16.63 -11.92
N CYS A 343 -14.46 17.49 -12.47
CA CYS A 343 -14.35 18.94 -12.32
C CYS A 343 -14.67 19.43 -10.89
N ALA A 344 -15.36 18.64 -10.06
CA ALA A 344 -15.65 19.01 -8.67
C ALA A 344 -14.40 19.14 -7.79
N ILE A 345 -13.27 18.56 -8.24
CA ILE A 345 -11.94 18.78 -7.64
C ILE A 345 -11.54 20.26 -7.72
N LEU A 346 -12.02 20.97 -8.73
CA LEU A 346 -11.88 22.42 -8.85
C LEU A 346 -13.06 23.07 -8.12
N SER A 347 -12.78 23.71 -6.98
CA SER A 347 -13.82 24.39 -6.18
C SER A 347 -14.59 25.40 -7.04
N GLY A 348 -15.92 25.26 -7.06
CA GLY A 348 -16.81 26.10 -7.86
C GLY A 348 -16.83 25.77 -9.36
N TYR A 349 -16.48 24.55 -9.77
CA TYR A 349 -16.61 24.06 -11.14
C TYR A 349 -17.47 22.80 -11.23
N TYR A 350 -18.06 22.59 -12.40
CA TYR A 350 -18.80 21.38 -12.77
C TYR A 350 -18.37 20.90 -14.15
N GLY A 351 -18.58 19.61 -14.40
CA GLY A 351 -18.38 19.01 -15.72
C GLY A 351 -19.62 19.19 -16.57
N ASP A 352 -19.51 19.93 -17.67
CA ASP A 352 -20.62 20.13 -18.60
C ASP A 352 -20.74 18.99 -19.61
N ALA A 353 -21.88 18.91 -20.31
CA ALA A 353 -22.18 17.90 -21.31
C ALA A 353 -21.16 17.87 -22.47
N ASP A 354 -20.46 18.99 -22.73
CA ASP A 354 -19.41 19.11 -23.75
C ASP A 354 -18.03 18.59 -23.31
N LYS A 355 -17.93 17.95 -22.14
CA LYS A 355 -16.68 17.45 -21.55
C LYS A 355 -15.67 18.54 -21.23
N THR A 356 -16.15 19.72 -20.83
CA THR A 356 -15.31 20.79 -20.28
C THR A 356 -15.67 21.10 -18.82
N CYS A 357 -14.70 21.60 -18.05
CA CYS A 357 -14.95 22.12 -16.72
C CYS A 357 -15.36 23.59 -16.79
N LYS A 358 -16.60 23.87 -16.37
CA LYS A 358 -17.16 25.23 -16.35
C LYS A 358 -17.33 25.71 -14.92
N ARG A 359 -17.05 26.99 -14.70
CA ARG A 359 -17.24 27.63 -13.39
C ARG A 359 -18.73 27.77 -13.11
N CYS A 360 -19.14 27.59 -11.85
CA CYS A 360 -20.48 27.93 -11.40
C CYS A 360 -20.73 29.42 -11.66
N GLY A 361 -21.77 29.73 -12.44
CA GLY A 361 -22.11 31.12 -12.81
C GLY A 361 -22.75 31.92 -11.67
N VAL A 362 -23.18 31.25 -10.60
CA VAL A 362 -23.86 31.86 -9.45
C VAL A 362 -22.83 32.32 -8.42
N ALA A 363 -22.85 33.61 -8.08
CA ALA A 363 -21.99 34.16 -7.04
C ALA A 363 -22.30 33.55 -5.66
N ASN A 364 -21.26 33.34 -4.83
CA ASN A 364 -21.37 32.70 -3.51
C ASN A 364 -21.95 31.27 -3.55
N CYS A 365 -21.76 30.59 -4.67
CA CYS A 365 -22.10 29.18 -4.82
C CYS A 365 -20.88 28.31 -4.53
N GLU A 366 -21.06 27.31 -3.66
CA GLU A 366 -20.02 26.35 -3.30
C GLU A 366 -19.97 25.18 -4.30
N THR A 367 -21.13 24.63 -4.64
CA THR A 367 -21.27 23.54 -5.61
C THR A 367 -22.44 23.81 -6.54
N CYS A 368 -22.30 23.46 -7.82
CA CYS A 368 -23.37 23.53 -8.81
C CYS A 368 -23.57 22.18 -9.48
N ASP A 369 -24.77 21.98 -10.04
CA ASP A 369 -25.08 20.79 -10.82
C ASP A 369 -24.46 20.84 -12.23
N ALA A 370 -24.72 19.79 -13.02
CA ALA A 370 -24.25 19.67 -14.39
C ALA A 370 -24.81 20.73 -15.34
N GLN A 371 -25.80 21.54 -14.92
CA GLN A 371 -26.35 22.67 -15.66
C GLN A 371 -25.81 24.01 -15.16
N GLY A 372 -24.88 23.99 -14.20
CA GLY A 372 -24.30 25.18 -13.58
C GLY A 372 -25.22 25.88 -12.59
N GLN A 373 -26.34 25.27 -12.20
CA GLN A 373 -27.24 25.81 -11.20
C GLN A 373 -26.71 25.51 -9.80
N CYS A 374 -26.78 26.50 -8.90
CA CYS A 374 -26.22 26.34 -7.57
C CYS A 374 -26.99 25.29 -6.76
N GLN A 375 -26.29 24.33 -6.19
CA GLN A 375 -26.85 23.31 -5.30
C GLN A 375 -26.68 23.72 -3.84
N THR A 376 -25.46 24.14 -3.47
CA THR A 376 -25.12 24.60 -2.13
C THR A 376 -24.54 26.00 -2.19
N CYS A 377 -25.17 26.93 -1.47
CA CYS A 377 -24.62 28.26 -1.27
C CYS A 377 -23.55 28.22 -0.19
N SER A 378 -22.55 29.10 -0.30
CA SER A 378 -21.53 29.27 0.74
C SER A 378 -22.17 29.61 2.09
N ASN A 379 -21.51 29.25 3.20
CA ASN A 379 -22.00 29.53 4.55
C ASN A 379 -22.38 31.01 4.74
N GLY A 380 -23.52 31.25 5.38
CA GLY A 380 -24.12 32.58 5.54
C GLY A 380 -24.94 33.05 4.34
N PHE A 381 -25.18 32.20 3.35
CA PHE A 381 -26.08 32.45 2.22
C PHE A 381 -27.14 31.34 2.09
N TYR A 382 -28.32 31.69 1.60
CA TYR A 382 -29.41 30.75 1.28
C TYR A 382 -29.76 30.82 -0.21
N LYS A 383 -30.24 29.71 -0.76
CA LYS A 383 -30.73 29.64 -2.14
C LYS A 383 -32.15 30.19 -2.24
N ASP A 384 -32.35 31.25 -3.01
CA ASP A 384 -33.68 31.80 -3.26
C ASP A 384 -34.47 31.00 -4.33
N SER A 385 -35.72 31.39 -4.58
CA SER A 385 -36.59 30.71 -5.56
C SER A 385 -36.11 30.84 -7.01
N THR A 386 -35.17 31.73 -7.30
CA THR A 386 -34.54 31.88 -8.63
C THR A 386 -33.27 31.06 -8.77
N GLY A 387 -32.79 30.44 -7.68
CA GLY A 387 -31.56 29.67 -7.64
C GLY A 387 -30.31 30.49 -7.33
N ALA A 388 -30.45 31.78 -6.99
CA ALA A 388 -29.34 32.64 -6.57
C ALA A 388 -29.06 32.54 -5.07
N CYS A 389 -27.80 32.75 -4.68
CA CYS A 389 -27.37 32.71 -3.28
C CYS A 389 -27.44 34.10 -2.64
N GLN A 390 -28.41 34.28 -1.75
CA GLN A 390 -28.66 35.53 -1.04
C GLN A 390 -28.13 35.47 0.38
N LYS A 391 -27.62 36.59 0.88
CA LYS A 391 -27.04 36.66 2.22
C LYS A 391 -28.12 36.45 3.29
N CYS A 392 -27.79 35.70 4.34
CA CYS A 392 -28.61 35.59 5.54
C CYS A 392 -28.69 36.92 6.30
N ASP A 393 -29.73 37.05 7.14
CA ASP A 393 -29.75 38.12 8.15
C ASP A 393 -28.50 38.00 9.03
N SER A 394 -27.93 39.16 9.41
CA SER A 394 -26.76 39.26 10.28
C SER A 394 -26.93 38.57 11.64
N SER A 395 -28.16 38.33 12.09
CA SER A 395 -28.42 37.58 13.34
C SER A 395 -28.26 36.07 13.19
N CYS A 396 -28.24 35.53 11.97
CA CYS A 396 -28.15 34.09 11.70
C CYS A 396 -26.71 33.69 11.35
N LYS A 397 -26.31 32.47 11.74
CA LYS A 397 -25.11 31.82 11.20
C LYS A 397 -25.43 31.16 9.85
N SER A 398 -26.55 30.45 9.82
CA SER A 398 -27.12 29.82 8.62
C SER A 398 -28.62 30.10 8.59
N CYS A 399 -29.19 30.18 7.39
CA CYS A 399 -30.60 30.51 7.22
C CYS A 399 -31.21 29.76 6.02
N SER A 400 -32.52 29.70 6.00
CA SER A 400 -33.30 29.17 4.87
C SER A 400 -33.91 30.26 4.00
N ARG A 401 -34.01 31.49 4.52
CA ARG A 401 -34.50 32.69 3.84
C ARG A 401 -33.89 33.95 4.45
N ALA A 402 -34.29 35.12 3.94
CA ALA A 402 -33.65 36.40 4.22
C ALA A 402 -33.81 36.94 5.65
N THR A 403 -34.86 36.59 6.40
CA THR A 403 -35.19 37.33 7.62
C THR A 403 -34.55 36.74 8.87
N ASN A 404 -34.48 37.54 9.94
CA ASN A 404 -34.02 37.09 11.26
C ASN A 404 -34.87 35.95 11.88
N ALA A 405 -36.05 35.65 11.32
CA ALA A 405 -36.91 34.53 11.74
C ALA A 405 -36.69 33.25 10.91
N ASP A 406 -35.78 33.31 9.93
CA ASP A 406 -35.47 32.20 9.03
C ASP A 406 -34.13 31.52 9.33
N CYS A 407 -33.55 31.81 10.51
CA CYS A 407 -32.31 31.17 10.93
C CYS A 407 -32.52 29.66 11.09
N THR A 408 -31.62 28.88 10.50
CA THR A 408 -31.53 27.43 10.68
C THR A 408 -30.40 27.06 11.62
N GLU A 409 -29.49 28.00 11.86
CA GLU A 409 -28.39 27.89 12.81
C GLU A 409 -28.04 29.27 13.36
N CYS A 410 -27.68 29.33 14.64
CA CYS A 410 -27.36 30.57 15.33
C CYS A 410 -25.85 30.76 15.53
N PRO A 411 -25.39 32.02 15.61
CA PRO A 411 -24.03 32.31 16.04
C PRO A 411 -23.74 31.70 17.42
N SER A 412 -22.47 31.38 17.69
CA SER A 412 -22.05 30.81 18.98
C SER A 412 -22.53 31.64 20.16
N GLY A 413 -23.08 30.97 21.19
CA GLY A 413 -23.65 31.60 22.37
C GLY A 413 -25.12 32.02 22.23
N LYS A 414 -25.75 31.86 21.06
CA LYS A 414 -27.18 32.10 20.84
C LYS A 414 -27.94 30.80 20.62
N ALA A 415 -29.16 30.73 21.15
CA ALA A 415 -30.05 29.59 20.96
C ALA A 415 -31.07 29.86 19.86
N LEU A 416 -31.33 28.84 19.04
CA LEU A 416 -32.37 28.89 18.03
C LEU A 416 -33.74 28.67 18.69
N LYS A 417 -34.61 29.67 18.57
CA LYS A 417 -36.01 29.60 18.98
C LYS A 417 -36.86 29.27 17.76
N TYR A 418 -37.25 28.01 17.64
CA TYR A 418 -38.03 27.51 16.51
C TYR A 418 -39.38 28.25 16.37
N GLY A 419 -39.70 28.61 15.14
CA GLY A 419 -41.03 29.07 14.76
C GLY A 419 -42.03 27.92 14.67
N SER A 420 -43.24 28.24 14.18
CA SER A 420 -44.35 27.28 14.09
C SER A 420 -44.10 26.08 13.17
N ASP A 421 -43.21 26.21 12.17
CA ASP A 421 -42.86 25.12 11.26
C ASP A 421 -41.79 24.16 11.83
N GLY A 422 -41.12 24.55 12.92
CA GLY A 422 -40.17 23.69 13.61
C GLY A 422 -38.88 23.38 12.84
N THR A 423 -38.58 24.11 11.77
CA THR A 423 -37.37 23.93 10.92
C THR A 423 -36.43 25.13 10.95
N ARG A 424 -36.96 26.32 11.23
CA ARG A 424 -36.25 27.59 11.31
C ARG A 424 -36.79 28.45 12.44
N GLY A 425 -36.14 29.57 12.73
CA GLY A 425 -36.59 30.48 13.77
C GLY A 425 -35.69 31.68 13.99
N THR A 426 -35.81 32.27 15.19
CA THR A 426 -35.03 33.45 15.60
C THR A 426 -33.88 33.05 16.51
N CYS A 427 -32.74 33.73 16.39
CA CYS A 427 -31.62 33.56 17.30
C CYS A 427 -31.76 34.51 18.49
N GLY A 428 -31.84 33.93 19.70
CA GLY A 428 -31.93 34.69 20.95
C GLY A 428 -30.84 34.30 21.94
N GLU A 429 -30.88 34.90 23.12
CA GLU A 429 -30.06 34.41 24.24
C GLU A 429 -30.35 32.92 24.50
N GLY A 430 -29.32 32.21 24.95
CA GLY A 430 -29.46 30.85 25.47
C GLY A 430 -30.36 30.79 26.70
N CYS A 431 -30.32 29.64 27.38
CA CYS A 431 -31.07 29.40 28.60
C CYS A 431 -30.81 30.48 29.67
N THR A 432 -31.90 30.94 30.30
CA THR A 432 -31.89 31.79 31.50
C THR A 432 -32.67 31.12 32.61
N THR A 433 -32.24 31.28 33.86
CA THR A 433 -32.96 30.73 35.02
C THR A 433 -34.19 31.56 35.37
N GLY A 434 -35.23 30.91 35.87
CA GLY A 434 -36.50 31.53 36.26
C GLY A 434 -37.33 30.62 37.16
N THR A 435 -38.50 31.10 37.56
CA THR A 435 -39.43 30.37 38.43
C THR A 435 -40.79 30.15 37.74
N GLY A 436 -41.45 29.05 38.08
CA GLY A 436 -42.79 28.73 37.56
C GLY A 436 -42.80 27.84 36.31
N GLN A 437 -43.99 27.62 35.76
CA GLN A 437 -44.23 26.71 34.65
C GLN A 437 -43.47 27.14 33.38
N GLY A 438 -42.81 26.19 32.71
CA GLY A 438 -42.00 26.44 31.52
C GLY A 438 -40.67 27.16 31.78
N ALA A 439 -40.40 27.57 33.02
CA ALA A 439 -39.15 28.23 33.37
C ALA A 439 -38.05 27.22 33.68
N CYS A 440 -36.82 27.56 33.27
CA CYS A 440 -35.67 26.73 33.58
C CYS A 440 -35.14 27.00 35.00
N LYS A 441 -34.87 25.95 35.76
CA LYS A 441 -34.20 26.04 37.07
C LYS A 441 -32.68 26.11 36.91
N THR A 442 -32.13 25.28 36.03
CA THR A 442 -30.68 25.14 35.83
C THR A 442 -30.33 25.09 34.35
N CYS A 443 -29.47 26.01 33.90
CA CYS A 443 -28.90 26.02 32.55
C CYS A 443 -27.58 25.22 32.51
N GLY A 444 -27.65 23.92 32.80
CA GLY A 444 -26.48 23.07 33.00
C GLY A 444 -25.96 22.35 31.75
N LEU A 445 -26.63 22.50 30.60
CA LEU A 445 -26.16 21.97 29.32
C LEU A 445 -25.52 23.11 28.52
N THR A 446 -24.33 22.89 27.96
CA THR A 446 -23.69 23.82 27.03
C THR A 446 -23.25 23.08 25.78
N VAL A 447 -23.70 23.53 24.62
CA VAL A 447 -23.38 22.96 23.31
C VAL A 447 -22.98 24.11 22.38
N GLU A 448 -21.81 24.02 21.75
CA GLU A 448 -21.23 25.07 20.90
C GLU A 448 -21.19 26.47 21.54
N GLY A 449 -21.02 26.52 22.86
CA GLY A 449 -21.00 27.76 23.65
C GLY A 449 -22.38 28.33 24.01
N THR A 450 -23.47 27.71 23.53
CA THR A 450 -24.85 28.08 23.87
C THR A 450 -25.35 27.26 25.06
N ALA A 451 -25.92 27.95 26.06
CA ALA A 451 -26.51 27.32 27.23
C ALA A 451 -27.95 26.85 26.97
N TYR A 452 -28.30 25.68 27.50
CA TYR A 452 -29.62 25.05 27.39
C TYR A 452 -30.10 24.56 28.75
N CYS A 453 -31.42 24.41 28.91
CA CYS A 453 -31.98 23.97 30.17
C CYS A 453 -31.65 22.49 30.45
N SER A 454 -31.17 22.20 31.65
CA SER A 454 -30.90 20.84 32.14
C SER A 454 -31.86 20.40 33.24
N ALA A 455 -32.59 21.33 33.86
CA ALA A 455 -33.65 21.04 34.83
C ALA A 455 -34.67 22.19 34.88
N CYS A 456 -35.96 21.85 34.91
CA CYS A 456 -37.09 22.77 34.95
C CYS A 456 -37.45 23.20 36.37
N SER A 457 -38.09 24.36 36.49
CA SER A 457 -38.51 24.90 37.79
C SER A 457 -39.70 24.17 38.39
N VAL A 458 -40.48 23.46 37.57
CA VAL A 458 -41.59 22.62 38.02
C VAL A 458 -41.16 21.15 37.96
N ASP A 459 -41.37 20.42 39.06
CA ASP A 459 -40.85 19.05 39.20
C ASP A 459 -41.44 18.03 38.23
N THR A 460 -42.61 18.33 37.65
CA THR A 460 -43.31 17.51 36.64
C THR A 460 -43.02 17.90 35.20
N GLU A 461 -42.15 18.90 35.00
CA GLU A 461 -41.64 19.30 33.68
C GLU A 461 -40.23 18.73 33.44
N TYR A 462 -39.81 18.70 32.18
CA TYR A 462 -38.44 18.33 31.82
C TYR A 462 -37.98 19.10 30.58
N PRO A 463 -36.66 19.25 30.35
CA PRO A 463 -36.15 19.86 29.14
C PRO A 463 -36.36 18.95 27.92
N GLN A 464 -37.15 19.42 26.96
CA GLN A 464 -37.28 18.85 25.63
C GLN A 464 -36.54 19.76 24.65
N ASN A 465 -35.48 19.25 24.01
CA ASN A 465 -34.56 20.05 23.20
C ASN A 465 -34.03 21.31 23.94
N GLY A 466 -33.83 21.21 25.25
CA GLY A 466 -33.30 22.31 26.08
C GLY A 466 -34.32 23.35 26.51
N VAL A 467 -35.63 23.17 26.23
CA VAL A 467 -36.73 24.02 26.69
C VAL A 467 -37.68 23.22 27.58
N CYS A 468 -38.14 23.80 28.68
CA CYS A 468 -39.02 23.12 29.61
C CYS A 468 -40.40 22.86 29.02
N SER A 469 -40.83 21.60 29.11
CA SER A 469 -42.12 21.11 28.61
C SER A 469 -42.78 20.21 29.66
N SER A 470 -44.10 20.18 29.65
CA SER A 470 -44.90 19.33 30.55
C SER A 470 -44.97 17.89 30.03
N ALA A 471 -44.80 16.92 30.94
CA ALA A 471 -45.01 15.51 30.63
C ALA A 471 -46.46 15.12 30.34
N THR A 472 -47.43 16.01 30.63
CA THR A 472 -48.88 15.78 30.48
C THR A 472 -49.47 16.52 29.28
N ALA A 473 -48.65 17.20 28.48
CA ALA A 473 -49.11 17.90 27.28
C ALA A 473 -49.59 16.92 26.20
N ARG A 474 -50.58 17.32 25.38
CA ARG A 474 -51.29 16.48 24.39
C ARG A 474 -50.42 15.94 23.22
N THR A 475 -49.16 16.35 23.13
CA THR A 475 -48.15 15.83 22.19
C THR A 475 -47.42 14.62 22.78
N ALA A 476 -47.01 13.66 21.95
CA ALA A 476 -46.29 12.46 22.41
C ALA A 476 -45.11 12.84 23.33
N ALA A 477 -45.18 12.42 24.60
CA ALA A 477 -44.15 12.75 25.58
C ALA A 477 -42.80 12.16 25.16
N THR A 478 -41.77 13.00 25.05
CA THR A 478 -40.42 12.58 24.66
C THR A 478 -39.62 12.00 25.83
N CYS A 479 -40.11 12.19 27.05
CA CYS A 479 -39.69 11.48 28.25
C CYS A 479 -40.69 10.35 28.57
N LYS A 480 -40.19 9.18 28.99
CA LYS A 480 -41.03 8.04 29.37
C LYS A 480 -41.88 8.37 30.61
N THR A 481 -43.06 7.77 30.70
CA THR A 481 -43.97 7.93 31.85
C THR A 481 -43.26 7.61 33.17
N ASN A 482 -43.53 8.40 34.21
CA ASN A 482 -42.90 8.29 35.54
C ASN A 482 -41.37 8.43 35.56
N SER A 483 -40.77 8.93 34.48
CA SER A 483 -39.31 9.15 34.38
C SER A 483 -38.92 10.62 34.56
N VAL A 484 -39.82 11.45 35.10
CA VAL A 484 -39.55 12.86 35.41
C VAL A 484 -39.35 13.01 36.91
N SER A 485 -38.24 13.59 37.31
CA SER A 485 -37.89 13.85 38.71
C SER A 485 -37.09 15.15 38.82
N ASN A 486 -37.46 16.00 39.79
CA ASN A 486 -36.78 17.28 40.07
C ASN A 486 -36.61 18.18 38.84
N GLY A 487 -37.60 18.18 37.94
CA GLY A 487 -37.57 18.99 36.73
C GLY A 487 -36.71 18.41 35.60
N ALA A 488 -36.28 17.15 35.68
CA ALA A 488 -35.44 16.50 34.67
C ALA A 488 -35.99 15.12 34.30
N CYS A 489 -35.71 14.69 33.07
CA CYS A 489 -36.00 13.34 32.60
C CYS A 489 -34.85 12.38 32.93
N THR A 490 -35.18 11.15 33.31
CA THR A 490 -34.22 10.05 33.55
C THR A 490 -34.25 9.00 32.44
N SER A 491 -35.33 8.93 31.65
CA SER A 491 -35.40 8.05 30.49
C SER A 491 -36.23 8.59 29.34
N CYS A 492 -35.63 8.67 28.15
CA CYS A 492 -36.29 9.21 26.96
C CYS A 492 -37.01 8.13 26.15
N SER A 493 -38.06 8.55 25.46
CA SER A 493 -38.84 7.74 24.51
C SER A 493 -38.05 7.45 23.23
N ASP A 494 -38.53 6.51 22.42
CA ASP A 494 -37.91 6.14 21.14
C ASP A 494 -37.76 7.37 20.23
N GLY A 495 -36.62 7.46 19.54
CA GLY A 495 -36.25 8.61 18.71
C GLY A 495 -35.63 9.79 19.47
N PHE A 496 -35.56 9.74 20.80
CA PHE A 496 -34.90 10.76 21.62
C PHE A 496 -33.79 10.16 22.48
N PHE A 497 -32.69 10.89 22.64
CA PHE A 497 -31.59 10.51 23.53
C PHE A 497 -31.53 11.42 24.76
N LEU A 498 -31.09 10.85 25.87
CA LEU A 498 -30.91 11.53 27.14
C LEU A 498 -29.61 12.33 27.12
N MET A 499 -29.67 13.59 27.50
CA MET A 499 -28.47 14.44 27.66
C MET A 499 -28.69 15.47 28.76
N LYS A 500 -27.89 15.41 29.84
CA LYS A 500 -27.95 16.33 30.99
C LYS A 500 -29.39 16.57 31.50
N GLY A 501 -30.16 15.49 31.67
CA GLY A 501 -31.52 15.56 32.24
C GLY A 501 -32.63 15.99 31.28
N GLY A 502 -32.34 16.17 29.99
CA GLY A 502 -33.36 16.42 28.96
C GLY A 502 -33.39 15.35 27.86
N CYS A 503 -34.44 15.37 27.05
CA CYS A 503 -34.60 14.50 25.89
C CYS A 503 -34.44 15.30 24.58
N TYR A 504 -33.56 14.82 23.71
CA TYR A 504 -33.12 15.52 22.50
C TYR A 504 -33.25 14.64 21.26
N GLU A 505 -33.52 15.27 20.13
CA GLU A 505 -33.61 14.61 18.81
C GLU A 505 -32.46 15.03 17.89
N THR A 506 -32.21 14.26 16.83
CA THR A 506 -31.10 14.50 15.89
C THR A 506 -31.44 15.52 14.80
N THR A 507 -32.69 16.00 14.74
CA THR A 507 -33.14 16.95 13.72
C THR A 507 -33.22 18.40 14.23
N ARG A 508 -33.14 18.62 15.54
CA ARG A 508 -33.25 19.94 16.17
C ARG A 508 -32.09 20.25 17.11
N TYR A 509 -31.72 21.53 17.18
CA TYR A 509 -30.75 22.00 18.15
C TYR A 509 -31.30 21.90 19.59
N PRO A 510 -30.44 21.57 20.57
CA PRO A 510 -29.02 21.25 20.43
C PRO A 510 -28.71 19.78 20.11
N GLY A 511 -29.71 18.91 20.01
CA GLY A 511 -29.47 17.48 19.81
C GLY A 511 -28.78 17.17 18.47
N LYS A 512 -29.17 17.87 17.40
CA LYS A 512 -28.60 17.77 16.05
C LYS A 512 -27.09 18.00 15.98
N SER A 513 -26.52 18.84 16.85
CA SER A 513 -25.07 19.08 16.88
C SER A 513 -24.31 18.05 17.70
N VAL A 514 -24.99 17.22 18.50
CA VAL A 514 -24.38 16.27 19.43
C VAL A 514 -24.53 14.82 18.97
N CYS A 515 -25.61 14.49 18.29
CA CYS A 515 -25.95 13.11 17.93
C CYS A 515 -26.45 13.02 16.49
N THR A 516 -25.94 12.03 15.75
CA THR A 516 -26.39 11.73 14.39
C THR A 516 -27.39 10.57 14.35
N GLN A 517 -27.34 9.66 15.33
CA GLN A 517 -28.26 8.52 15.43
C GLN A 517 -28.60 8.17 16.87
N VAL A 518 -29.90 8.03 17.15
CA VAL A 518 -30.42 7.56 18.44
C VAL A 518 -30.60 6.04 18.40
N ALA A 519 -30.38 5.39 19.54
CA ALA A 519 -30.68 3.97 19.73
C ALA A 519 -32.13 3.62 19.43
N SER A 520 -32.37 2.41 18.90
CA SER A 520 -33.72 1.94 18.55
C SER A 520 -34.71 1.91 19.72
N GLY A 521 -34.23 1.83 20.98
CA GLY A 521 -35.06 1.92 22.20
C GLY A 521 -35.08 3.30 22.88
N GLY A 522 -34.62 4.32 22.15
CA GLY A 522 -34.40 5.67 22.65
C GLY A 522 -33.29 5.74 23.70
N ASN A 523 -33.29 6.83 24.46
CA ASN A 523 -32.46 7.08 25.63
C ASN A 523 -30.96 7.30 25.39
N THR A 524 -30.34 6.62 24.42
CA THR A 524 -28.90 6.70 24.17
C THR A 524 -28.63 7.24 22.77
N CYS A 525 -27.56 8.02 22.64
CA CYS A 525 -27.00 8.37 21.35
C CYS A 525 -26.08 7.23 20.89
N ASP A 526 -26.48 6.50 19.85
CA ASP A 526 -25.68 5.40 19.29
C ASP A 526 -24.51 5.92 18.47
N SER A 527 -24.73 7.02 17.73
CA SER A 527 -23.69 7.68 16.94
C SER A 527 -23.55 9.15 17.37
N PRO A 528 -22.60 9.47 18.26
CA PRO A 528 -22.26 10.85 18.58
C PRO A 528 -21.75 11.59 17.35
N ALA A 529 -22.08 12.88 17.26
CA ALA A 529 -21.51 13.77 16.25
C ALA A 529 -20.01 14.02 16.54
N PRO A 530 -19.18 14.25 15.51
CA PRO A 530 -17.76 14.52 15.70
C PRO A 530 -17.52 15.64 16.72
N GLY A 531 -16.61 15.40 17.66
CA GLY A 531 -16.28 16.33 18.75
C GLY A 531 -17.11 16.15 20.03
N TYR A 532 -17.99 15.15 20.07
CA TYR A 532 -18.81 14.86 21.25
C TYR A 532 -18.81 13.38 21.62
N LYS A 533 -19.03 13.12 22.90
CA LYS A 533 -19.40 11.81 23.44
C LYS A 533 -20.57 11.98 24.39
N VAL A 534 -21.56 11.10 24.29
CA VAL A 534 -22.66 11.03 25.25
C VAL A 534 -22.64 9.67 25.90
N GLU A 535 -22.38 9.62 27.21
CA GLU A 535 -22.30 8.36 27.97
C GLU A 535 -23.19 8.43 29.19
N ASN A 536 -24.17 7.53 29.29
CA ASN A 536 -25.16 7.51 30.39
C ASN A 536 -25.84 8.87 30.62
N GLY A 537 -26.17 9.58 29.53
CA GLY A 537 -26.77 10.91 29.58
C GLY A 537 -25.80 12.05 29.91
N ASN A 538 -24.51 11.77 30.13
CA ASN A 538 -23.49 12.81 30.30
C ASN A 538 -22.86 13.18 28.97
N LEU A 539 -22.96 14.46 28.61
CA LEU A 539 -22.23 15.04 27.49
C LEU A 539 -20.77 15.32 27.90
N VAL A 540 -19.85 14.84 27.08
CA VAL A 540 -18.43 15.20 27.07
C VAL A 540 -18.15 15.89 25.73
N THR A 541 -17.67 17.13 25.80
CA THR A 541 -17.14 17.85 24.64
C THR A 541 -15.67 17.50 24.50
N CYS A 542 -15.27 17.06 23.32
CA CYS A 542 -13.89 16.70 23.06
C CYS A 542 -12.97 17.92 23.01
N PRO A 543 -11.64 17.74 23.23
CA PRO A 543 -10.65 18.77 22.98
C PRO A 543 -10.74 19.31 21.54
N GLU A 544 -10.24 20.53 21.32
CA GLU A 544 -10.17 21.12 19.98
C GLU A 544 -9.44 20.19 18.99
N GLY A 545 -9.98 20.10 17.76
CA GLY A 545 -9.40 19.27 16.71
C GLY A 545 -9.66 17.77 16.86
N CYS A 546 -10.46 17.36 17.83
CA CYS A 546 -10.80 15.97 18.10
C CYS A 546 -12.15 15.58 17.49
N SER A 547 -12.23 14.45 16.80
CA SER A 547 -13.48 13.88 16.30
C SER A 547 -14.11 12.90 17.29
N ALA A 548 -13.30 12.18 18.07
CA ALA A 548 -13.78 11.29 19.12
C ALA A 548 -12.84 11.29 20.32
N CYS A 549 -13.40 11.31 21.53
CA CYS A 549 -12.66 11.38 22.79
C CYS A 549 -13.32 10.55 23.88
N THR A 550 -12.54 10.13 24.87
CA THR A 550 -13.04 9.47 26.07
C THR A 550 -13.27 10.48 27.19
N THR A 551 -12.45 11.53 27.27
CA THR A 551 -12.57 12.63 28.24
C THR A 551 -12.43 13.99 27.55
N SER A 552 -12.79 15.07 28.23
CA SER A 552 -12.64 16.43 27.70
C SER A 552 -11.19 16.89 27.53
N THR A 553 -10.21 16.08 27.95
CA THR A 553 -8.78 16.40 27.89
C THR A 553 -7.96 15.39 27.08
N ALA A 554 -8.56 14.27 26.66
CA ALA A 554 -7.89 13.20 25.93
C ALA A 554 -8.67 12.85 24.66
N CYS A 555 -7.99 12.98 23.52
CA CYS A 555 -8.56 12.70 22.21
C CYS A 555 -8.18 11.29 21.73
N ASP A 556 -9.16 10.53 21.25
CA ASP A 556 -8.96 9.18 20.72
C ASP A 556 -8.71 9.21 19.21
N ALA A 557 -9.46 10.04 18.49
CA ALA A 557 -9.32 10.27 17.05
C ALA A 557 -9.39 11.75 16.71
N CYS A 558 -8.50 12.22 15.83
CA CYS A 558 -8.50 13.61 15.38
C CYS A 558 -9.54 13.86 14.29
N ALA A 559 -10.04 15.09 14.22
CA ALA A 559 -10.83 15.58 13.11
C ALA A 559 -9.94 15.82 11.87
N ASP A 560 -10.56 15.90 10.70
CA ASP A 560 -9.85 16.27 9.47
C ASP A 560 -9.16 17.62 9.63
N GLY A 561 -7.95 17.73 9.08
CA GLY A 561 -7.08 18.89 9.30
C GLY A 561 -6.33 18.87 10.64
N TYR A 562 -6.37 17.77 11.40
CA TYR A 562 -5.58 17.56 12.60
C TYR A 562 -4.92 16.16 12.65
N VAL A 563 -3.85 16.03 13.43
CA VAL A 563 -3.10 14.78 13.66
C VAL A 563 -2.78 14.58 15.14
N LYS A 564 -2.84 13.33 15.58
CA LYS A 564 -2.38 12.93 16.91
C LYS A 564 -0.89 12.55 16.81
N LEU A 565 -0.02 13.39 17.36
CA LEU A 565 1.40 13.08 17.43
C LEU A 565 1.63 11.97 18.47
N SER A 566 2.68 11.16 18.30
CA SER A 566 2.97 10.03 19.19
C SER A 566 2.96 10.44 20.66
N ASN A 567 2.16 9.74 21.47
CA ASN A 567 1.95 9.99 22.90
C ASN A 567 1.26 11.33 23.27
N ALA A 568 0.77 12.10 22.30
CA ALA A 568 -0.02 13.30 22.59
C ALA A 568 -1.43 12.93 23.07
N GLN A 569 -1.92 13.65 24.09
CA GLN A 569 -3.31 13.56 24.55
C GLN A 569 -4.26 14.39 23.68
N THR A 570 -3.75 15.33 22.89
CA THR A 570 -4.52 16.24 22.06
C THR A 570 -4.06 16.20 20.61
N CYS A 571 -4.94 16.68 19.73
CA CYS A 571 -4.68 16.78 18.30
C CYS A 571 -3.94 18.08 17.98
N THR A 572 -2.99 18.00 17.06
CA THR A 572 -2.25 19.15 16.51
C THR A 572 -2.82 19.48 15.14
N LYS A 573 -3.10 20.76 14.89
CA LYS A 573 -3.57 21.21 13.58
C LYS A 573 -2.52 20.94 12.51
N CYS A 574 -2.96 20.46 11.34
CA CYS A 574 -2.08 20.32 10.20
C CYS A 574 -1.51 21.68 9.77
N ASP A 575 -0.37 21.66 9.09
CA ASP A 575 0.19 22.85 8.45
C ASP A 575 -0.84 23.46 7.48
N ALA A 576 -0.83 24.78 7.31
CA ALA A 576 -1.78 25.48 6.45
C ALA A 576 -1.73 25.04 4.97
N SER A 577 -0.61 24.46 4.53
CA SER A 577 -0.45 23.87 3.20
C SER A 577 -1.11 22.48 3.06
N CYS A 578 -1.49 21.83 4.16
CA CYS A 578 -2.16 20.53 4.16
C CYS A 578 -3.68 20.71 4.32
N LEU A 579 -4.46 20.00 3.51
CA LEU A 579 -5.88 19.77 3.79
C LEU A 579 -6.03 18.69 4.87
N THR A 580 -5.26 17.61 4.74
CA THR A 580 -5.15 16.53 5.74
C THR A 580 -3.70 16.14 5.93
N CYS A 581 -3.32 15.73 7.13
CA CYS A 581 -1.96 15.32 7.47
C CYS A 581 -1.86 13.88 7.98
N GLY A 582 -0.63 13.37 7.95
CA GLY A 582 -0.20 12.00 8.14
C GLY A 582 0.16 11.74 9.59
N THR A 583 1.39 11.27 9.82
CA THR A 583 1.94 11.02 11.16
C THR A 583 2.47 12.29 11.84
N GLY A 584 2.61 13.40 11.10
CA GLY A 584 3.06 14.68 11.60
C GLY A 584 2.24 15.82 10.99
N ALA A 585 2.19 16.97 11.67
CA ALA A 585 1.37 18.12 11.26
C ALA A 585 1.74 18.67 9.87
N SER A 586 3.03 18.63 9.54
CA SER A 586 3.57 19.05 8.24
C SER A 586 3.70 17.91 7.23
N THR A 587 3.32 16.69 7.60
CA THR A 587 3.35 15.51 6.73
C THR A 587 2.01 15.39 6.01
N CYS A 588 1.78 16.15 4.96
CA CYS A 588 0.48 16.20 4.28
C CYS A 588 0.12 14.89 3.57
N LYS A 589 -1.08 14.35 3.83
CA LYS A 589 -1.70 13.31 3.00
C LYS A 589 -2.25 13.93 1.72
N VAL A 590 -3.04 14.99 1.88
CA VAL A 590 -3.66 15.78 0.82
C VAL A 590 -3.27 17.25 1.00
N CYS A 591 -2.86 17.90 -0.08
CA CYS A 591 -2.53 19.32 -0.06
C CYS A 591 -3.79 20.19 -0.09
N ALA A 592 -3.73 21.33 0.58
CA ALA A 592 -4.75 22.36 0.45
C ALA A 592 -4.77 22.93 -0.98
N SER A 593 -5.91 23.45 -1.42
CA SER A 593 -6.03 24.12 -2.72
C SER A 593 -4.98 25.22 -2.87
N GLY A 594 -4.35 25.28 -4.05
CA GLY A 594 -3.22 26.20 -4.30
C GLY A 594 -1.86 25.66 -3.87
N TYR A 595 -1.78 24.41 -3.42
CA TYR A 595 -0.54 23.71 -3.09
C TYR A 595 -0.45 22.35 -3.80
N TYR A 596 0.75 21.95 -4.24
CA TYR A 596 1.06 20.62 -4.76
C TYR A 596 1.93 19.82 -3.80
N LYS A 597 1.86 18.50 -3.93
CA LYS A 597 2.65 17.56 -3.13
C LYS A 597 4.06 17.46 -3.71
N THR A 598 5.08 17.66 -2.88
CA THR A 598 6.48 17.64 -3.32
C THR A 598 6.94 16.22 -3.66
N ALA A 599 8.11 16.09 -4.31
CA ALA A 599 8.71 14.79 -4.65
C ALA A 599 8.94 13.87 -3.44
N SER A 600 9.09 14.44 -2.23
CA SER A 600 9.17 13.67 -0.98
C SER A 600 7.88 12.91 -0.63
N GLY A 601 6.76 13.24 -1.30
CA GLY A 601 5.45 12.63 -1.05
C GLY A 601 4.84 12.98 0.31
N SER A 602 5.41 13.94 1.04
CA SER A 602 5.02 14.22 2.42
C SER A 602 4.80 15.71 2.73
N THR A 603 5.28 16.64 1.90
CA THR A 603 5.09 18.08 2.13
C THR A 603 4.33 18.71 0.97
N CYS A 604 3.66 19.82 1.24
CA CYS A 604 2.95 20.60 0.22
C CYS A 604 3.64 21.95 0.01
N THR A 605 3.76 22.37 -1.26
CA THR A 605 4.36 23.65 -1.65
C THR A 605 3.36 24.41 -2.50
N SER A 606 3.34 25.74 -2.39
CA SER A 606 2.42 26.57 -3.18
C SER A 606 2.62 26.35 -4.67
N CYS A 607 1.54 26.31 -5.45
CA CYS A 607 1.55 26.20 -6.91
C CYS A 607 2.39 27.27 -7.62
N GLU A 608 2.70 28.38 -6.95
CA GLU A 608 3.52 29.47 -7.50
C GLU A 608 5.00 29.35 -7.13
N SER A 609 5.36 28.42 -6.23
CA SER A 609 6.69 28.25 -5.68
C SER A 609 7.38 27.00 -6.21
N ASN A 610 8.70 27.10 -6.40
CA ASN A 610 9.53 25.96 -6.77
C ASN A 610 9.81 25.05 -5.56
N SER A 611 9.99 23.76 -5.80
CA SER A 611 10.36 22.77 -4.78
C SER A 611 11.22 21.67 -5.41
N GLY A 612 12.52 21.69 -5.12
CA GLY A 612 13.50 20.86 -5.84
C GLY A 612 13.47 21.18 -7.34
N ASP A 613 13.34 20.13 -8.16
CA ASP A 613 13.27 20.23 -9.62
C ASP A 613 11.85 20.52 -10.16
N ILE A 614 10.86 20.64 -9.27
CA ILE A 614 9.51 21.06 -9.63
C ILE A 614 9.44 22.58 -9.62
N THR A 615 8.96 23.18 -10.71
CA THR A 615 8.84 24.64 -10.85
C THR A 615 7.38 25.10 -10.73
N GLY A 616 7.14 26.15 -9.95
CA GLY A 616 5.80 26.73 -9.79
C GLY A 616 5.37 27.53 -11.02
N VAL A 617 4.06 27.67 -11.20
CA VAL A 617 3.46 28.50 -12.26
C VAL A 617 2.85 29.74 -11.61
N LYS A 618 3.37 30.92 -11.95
CA LYS A 618 2.89 32.20 -11.41
C LYS A 618 1.41 32.39 -11.74
N GLY A 619 0.61 32.79 -10.75
CA GLY A 619 -0.83 32.98 -10.91
C GLY A 619 -1.63 31.67 -10.91
N CYS A 620 -1.03 30.54 -10.57
CA CYS A 620 -1.78 29.28 -10.50
C CYS A 620 -2.55 29.17 -9.17
N ALA A 621 -3.87 28.98 -9.26
CA ALA A 621 -4.78 28.83 -8.13
C ALA A 621 -4.96 27.36 -7.69
N SER A 622 -4.79 26.40 -8.61
CA SER A 622 -4.88 24.96 -8.34
C SER A 622 -3.95 24.20 -9.27
N CYS A 623 -3.18 23.24 -8.74
CA CYS A 623 -2.20 22.50 -9.51
C CYS A 623 -1.94 21.10 -8.96
N ALA A 624 -1.26 20.27 -9.76
CA ALA A 624 -0.65 19.02 -9.32
C ALA A 624 0.85 18.99 -9.66
N ALA A 625 1.59 18.15 -8.94
CA ALA A 625 2.97 17.85 -9.29
C ALA A 625 3.05 17.07 -10.62
N PRO A 626 4.12 17.25 -11.42
CA PRO A 626 4.32 16.49 -12.65
C PRO A 626 4.58 15.00 -12.35
N THR A 627 4.20 14.12 -13.28
CA THR A 627 4.30 12.64 -13.14
C THR A 627 5.73 12.08 -13.08
N GLY A 628 6.75 12.93 -13.26
CA GLY A 628 8.18 12.57 -13.15
C GLY A 628 8.96 13.37 -12.11
N SER A 629 8.27 14.08 -11.20
CA SER A 629 8.89 14.90 -10.13
C SER A 629 9.88 15.98 -10.60
N THR A 630 9.86 16.32 -11.90
CA THR A 630 10.74 17.30 -12.55
C THR A 630 9.90 18.14 -13.51
N GLY A 631 10.15 19.44 -13.57
CA GLY A 631 9.47 20.36 -14.49
C GLY A 631 8.34 21.17 -13.85
N PRO A 632 7.57 21.94 -14.63
CA PRO A 632 6.54 22.81 -14.09
C PRO A 632 5.37 22.03 -13.49
N VAL A 633 4.74 22.59 -12.46
CA VAL A 633 3.46 22.07 -11.94
C VAL A 633 2.39 22.10 -13.02
N LEU A 634 1.53 21.10 -13.00
CA LEU A 634 0.37 21.05 -13.87
C LEU A 634 -0.69 21.99 -13.32
N CYS A 635 -0.80 23.20 -13.87
CA CYS A 635 -1.80 24.16 -13.43
C CYS A 635 -3.17 23.82 -14.00
N TYR A 636 -4.17 23.62 -13.15
CA TYR A 636 -5.56 23.36 -13.53
C TYR A 636 -6.43 24.61 -13.59
N LEU A 637 -6.05 25.63 -12.81
CA LEU A 637 -6.79 26.87 -12.70
C LEU A 637 -5.84 28.05 -12.46
N MET A 638 -6.00 29.11 -13.24
CA MET A 638 -5.32 30.38 -12.99
C MET A 638 -6.16 31.26 -12.05
N LYS A 639 -5.50 32.10 -11.26
CA LYS A 639 -6.13 33.14 -10.45
C LYS A 639 -6.71 34.20 -11.40
N ASP A 640 -8.00 34.49 -11.29
CA ASP A 640 -8.64 35.56 -12.06
C ASP A 640 -8.00 36.91 -11.70
N SER A 641 -7.58 37.69 -12.71
CA SER A 641 -7.00 39.03 -12.51
C SER A 641 -8.03 40.11 -12.12
N ALA A 642 -9.31 39.73 -11.95
CA ALA A 642 -10.43 40.65 -11.74
C ALA A 642 -11.22 40.40 -10.43
N ALA A 643 -10.75 39.50 -9.56
CA ALA A 643 -11.32 39.32 -8.22
C ALA A 643 -10.32 39.90 -7.20
N ASP A 644 -10.74 40.95 -6.50
CA ASP A 644 -10.14 41.31 -5.21
C ASP A 644 -9.99 40.04 -4.36
N PRO A 645 -8.89 39.91 -3.60
CA PRO A 645 -8.49 38.64 -3.02
C PRO A 645 -9.62 38.10 -2.13
N LEU A 646 -10.20 36.96 -2.54
CA LEU A 646 -10.76 36.01 -1.60
C LEU A 646 -9.66 35.74 -0.59
N SER A 647 -9.79 36.36 0.57
CA SER A 647 -8.86 36.31 1.69
C SER A 647 -8.45 34.87 1.95
N SER A 648 -7.29 34.48 1.41
CA SER A 648 -6.52 33.33 1.86
C SER A 648 -5.94 33.67 3.24
N ARG A 649 -6.81 33.58 4.25
CA ARG A 649 -6.42 33.41 5.65
C ARG A 649 -6.84 31.99 6.01
N PRO A 650 -5.93 31.14 6.51
CA PRO A 650 -6.30 29.81 6.96
C PRO A 650 -7.32 29.98 8.10
N HIS A 651 -8.43 29.24 8.01
CA HIS A 651 -9.50 29.24 9.00
C HIS A 651 -8.92 29.03 10.40
N ALA A 652 -8.82 30.11 11.18
CA ALA A 652 -8.57 30.07 12.61
C ALA A 652 -9.91 30.35 13.28
N TYR A 653 -10.47 29.32 13.92
CA TYR A 653 -11.39 29.52 15.03
C TYR A 653 -10.66 30.31 16.14
N VAL A 654 -11.44 30.94 17.02
CA VAL A 654 -11.08 31.86 18.13
C VAL A 654 -11.23 33.34 17.78
N CYS A 655 -12.45 33.81 18.00
CA CYS A 655 -12.81 35.22 18.17
C CYS A 655 -12.27 35.75 19.50
N THR A 656 -11.37 36.73 19.46
CA THR A 656 -11.24 37.74 20.52
C THR A 656 -11.29 39.12 19.88
N ALA A 657 -12.42 39.81 20.09
CA ALA A 657 -12.61 41.18 19.65
C ALA A 657 -11.98 42.14 20.67
N ALA A 658 -10.89 42.81 20.30
CA ALA A 658 -10.47 44.04 20.94
C ALA A 658 -11.18 45.21 20.23
N ARG A 659 -12.03 45.91 20.98
CA ARG A 659 -12.70 47.15 20.57
C ARG A 659 -11.68 48.28 20.44
N VAL A 660 -11.82 49.12 19.42
CA VAL A 660 -11.60 50.57 19.58
C VAL A 660 -12.85 51.27 19.05
N THR A 661 -13.62 51.79 20.00
CA THR A 661 -14.68 52.78 19.80
C THR A 661 -14.06 54.15 19.53
N GLY A 662 -14.65 54.91 18.59
CA GLY A 662 -15.06 56.27 18.97
C GLY A 662 -14.90 57.41 17.96
N ILE A 663 -16.03 57.74 17.31
CA ILE A 663 -16.67 59.08 17.16
C ILE A 663 -15.86 60.23 16.50
N ALA A 664 -16.35 60.76 15.37
CA ALA A 664 -17.10 62.03 15.30
C ALA A 664 -17.38 62.49 13.85
N ASN A 665 -18.60 62.98 13.66
CA ASN A 665 -19.21 63.48 12.43
C ASN A 665 -18.97 65.02 12.31
N PRO A 666 -19.69 65.77 11.46
CA PRO A 666 -19.31 66.30 10.15
C PRO A 666 -19.10 67.83 10.15
N LEU A 667 -18.71 68.43 9.00
CA LEU A 667 -19.33 69.63 8.38
C LEU A 667 -18.41 70.38 7.39
N LEU A 668 -19.05 70.81 6.28
CA LEU A 668 -18.89 72.07 5.52
C LEU A 668 -17.62 72.37 4.70
N GLY A 669 -17.84 72.73 3.42
CA GLY A 669 -17.13 73.85 2.79
C GLY A 669 -16.80 73.77 1.29
N ALA A 670 -17.75 74.22 0.45
CA ALA A 670 -17.60 75.11 -0.73
C ALA A 670 -16.47 74.87 -1.78
N SER A 671 -16.84 74.60 -3.06
CA SER A 671 -16.80 75.55 -4.23
C SER A 671 -15.40 75.73 -4.86
N HIS A 672 -15.11 75.86 -6.16
CA HIS A 672 -15.82 76.31 -7.36
C HIS A 672 -14.97 75.97 -8.62
N GLY A 673 -15.63 75.75 -9.78
CA GLY A 673 -15.15 76.10 -11.14
C GLY A 673 -14.26 75.09 -11.88
N GLY A 674 -14.45 74.77 -13.16
CA GLY A 674 -15.39 75.23 -14.18
C GLY A 674 -15.00 74.69 -15.58
N ARG A 675 -16.00 74.66 -16.47
CA ARG A 675 -15.95 74.61 -17.95
C ARG A 675 -15.40 73.37 -18.69
N ALA A 676 -16.33 72.69 -19.36
CA ALA A 676 -16.18 72.00 -20.65
C ALA A 676 -16.27 73.03 -21.82
N PRO A 677 -16.36 72.68 -23.13
CA PRO A 677 -16.02 71.47 -23.94
C PRO A 677 -15.20 71.92 -25.22
N PRO A 678 -15.30 71.39 -26.48
CA PRO A 678 -15.80 70.12 -27.08
C PRO A 678 -14.89 69.51 -28.20
N ARG A 679 -15.44 68.49 -28.88
CA ARG A 679 -15.24 67.98 -30.27
C ARG A 679 -14.24 66.83 -30.46
N GLN A 680 -14.57 65.77 -31.21
CA GLN A 680 -15.61 65.59 -32.24
C GLN A 680 -16.21 64.20 -32.21
#